data_AF-L0WFN2-F1
#
_entry.id   AF-L0WFN2-F1
#
_cell.length_a   1.000
_cell.length_b   1.000
_cell.length_c   1.000
_cell.angle_alpha   90.00
_cell.angle_beta   90.00
_cell.angle_gamma   90.00
#
_symmetry.space_group_name_H-M   'P 1'
#
loop_
_entity.id
_entity.type
_entity.pdbx_description
1 polymer ?
#
loop_
_entity_poly.entity_id
_entity_poly.type
_entity_poly.pdbx_seq_one_letter_code
_entity_poly.pdbx_strand_id
1 'polypeptide(L)'
;MIKRTLFIPALFALALTGCGGSDSGAATVSNRPDNNGDQAVTYSGPAPKTNDVSAFKINLWNNLVSEQRCGGCHRQQTPAFVQTGDINDAYSAANPLVDLERPTASRMVQKVAGGHNCWETDPQVCADLISTWISAWAGQSLSGGGGTTELQTPPIKDAGSSKNFPADPSLFESTVYPVLDAFCSDCHQRDADTPQSPYFASDDVSEAYTAAQSKIDMNSPALSRLVERLAEDNHNCWTDDCAHDAQVMEDKITEMANGISATAPDAALVLSKALQIDDGTLAAGGGRYDNNVIARYEFRTGEGLTAYDTSGVDPAINLQLSGDVAWEGGWGIRINDGKAQGSTATSQKLRQLITATGEYTLEAWLVPASTGQSDANIVSYSAGTTARNLTLAQDGANYALFQRIDGVDDANGEPALETSDDGLQASLQHVVATYDAVNGRRLYINGQFTGDLDPSSPGLLNNWDDTFALVLGNEASGDRPWQGVIRFLAIHNRALSAEQIQTNFDAGVGERYYLPFYIGDLINQDGAYIVFEVSRFDNYSYLFNAPYFINLKQDTISQQVAMKGLRLGINGKVPQVAQSYARLNTQLGGDGYSEQGQTLSRLGTLLPVEQEGNDEFFLSFDQLGSHSHVYTEPQPLPLQPATYGQQPLEGLRTFAEINATMSRLTGVPESYGDVPGTYSTLRAQLPSEENMEAFLTAQQVGVAQLAIEYCNALVEAERTGDSRVTPLFTDMNYSQSVETLSQQQWRDRVISPLYERMVGNGQAHQPNRTDVEGELEHLLFDTNLTQCSAGDCVERTATATKAACAAMLGSATMLFQ
;
A
#
# COMPACT_ATOMS: atom_id res chain seq x y z
N MET A 1 25.94 -25.29 77.72
CA MET A 1 25.85 -23.82 77.54
C MET A 1 26.26 -23.48 76.13
N ILE A 2 25.72 -22.38 75.57
CA ILE A 2 25.99 -21.83 74.23
C ILE A 2 25.59 -22.78 73.07
N LYS A 3 24.86 -22.23 72.09
CA LYS A 3 24.34 -22.93 70.91
C LYS A 3 25.12 -22.51 69.67
N ARG A 4 25.45 -23.47 68.79
CA ARG A 4 24.88 -23.55 67.42
C ARG A 4 25.24 -24.90 66.79
N THR A 5 24.33 -25.44 66.01
CA THR A 5 24.33 -26.84 65.56
C THR A 5 25.10 -26.99 64.26
N LEU A 6 25.87 -28.08 64.12
CA LEU A 6 26.53 -28.46 62.87
C LEU A 6 25.75 -29.58 62.16
N PHE A 7 25.97 -29.66 60.84
CA PHE A 7 25.47 -30.60 59.81
C PHE A 7 25.51 -32.12 60.12
N ILE A 8 25.09 -32.91 59.10
CA ILE A 8 25.35 -34.36 58.83
C ILE A 8 24.19 -35.29 59.29
N PRO A 9 23.67 -36.23 58.46
CA PRO A 9 23.50 -36.23 56.98
C PRO A 9 22.15 -36.86 56.50
N ALA A 10 21.96 -37.02 55.19
CA ALA A 10 21.15 -38.11 54.60
C ALA A 10 21.68 -38.45 53.19
N LEU A 11 21.65 -39.73 52.79
CA LEU A 11 22.16 -40.23 51.51
C LEU A 11 21.47 -41.57 51.14
N PHE A 12 21.41 -41.90 49.85
CA PHE A 12 20.82 -43.12 49.22
C PHE A 12 19.28 -43.27 49.25
N ALA A 13 18.62 -43.97 48.31
CA ALA A 13 18.84 -44.20 46.86
C ALA A 13 17.72 -45.14 46.30
N LEU A 14 17.54 -45.15 44.95
CA LEU A 14 16.74 -46.10 44.14
C LEU A 14 15.20 -46.06 44.37
N ALA A 15 14.30 -46.31 43.39
CA ALA A 15 14.32 -46.30 41.91
C ALA A 15 12.82 -46.34 41.43
N LEU A 16 12.35 -46.65 40.21
CA LEU A 16 12.91 -47.17 38.94
C LEU A 16 11.88 -46.92 37.79
N THR A 17 12.33 -46.65 36.55
CA THR A 17 11.60 -46.71 35.25
C THR A 17 10.33 -45.87 34.99
N GLY A 18 10.36 -45.13 33.88
CA GLY A 18 9.21 -44.69 33.09
C GLY A 18 9.68 -44.11 31.74
N CYS A 19 9.12 -44.55 30.61
CA CYS A 19 9.43 -43.98 29.29
C CYS A 19 8.34 -42.98 28.88
N GLY A 20 8.71 -41.76 28.49
CA GLY A 20 7.80 -40.75 27.98
C GLY A 20 8.49 -39.40 27.83
N GLY A 21 8.02 -38.60 26.85
CA GLY A 21 8.40 -37.22 26.52
C GLY A 21 9.58 -36.58 27.26
N SER A 22 10.76 -36.57 26.63
CA SER A 22 11.81 -35.59 26.96
C SER A 22 11.46 -34.26 26.28
N ASP A 23 10.41 -33.61 26.76
CA ASP A 23 10.00 -32.28 26.31
C ASP A 23 10.98 -31.26 26.90
N SER A 24 11.92 -30.79 26.08
CA SER A 24 13.01 -29.92 26.52
C SER A 24 12.62 -28.45 26.47
N GLY A 25 11.55 -28.10 27.19
CA GLY A 25 11.03 -26.74 27.38
C GLY A 25 11.95 -25.84 28.20
N ALA A 26 13.21 -25.72 27.78
CA ALA A 26 14.07 -24.62 28.19
C ALA A 26 13.70 -23.39 27.35
N ALA A 27 13.34 -22.29 28.02
CA ALA A 27 12.98 -21.05 27.34
C ALA A 27 14.10 -20.58 26.39
N THR A 28 13.73 -20.11 25.20
CA THR A 28 14.61 -19.56 24.19
C THR A 28 15.26 -18.26 24.68
N VAL A 29 16.44 -18.39 25.30
CA VAL A 29 17.32 -17.24 25.53
C VAL A 29 17.84 -16.75 24.18
N SER A 30 17.36 -15.59 23.74
CA SER A 30 17.92 -14.86 22.61
C SER A 30 19.43 -14.69 22.81
N ASN A 31 20.23 -15.21 21.87
CA ASN A 31 21.60 -14.78 21.71
C ASN A 31 21.57 -13.34 21.20
N ARG A 32 21.67 -12.41 22.15
CA ARG A 32 21.77 -10.97 21.86
C ARG A 32 22.81 -10.74 20.76
N PRO A 33 22.53 -9.91 19.73
CA PRO A 33 23.51 -9.61 18.70
C PRO A 33 24.66 -8.78 19.30
N ASP A 34 25.71 -9.48 19.73
CA ASP A 34 26.97 -8.87 20.12
C ASP A 34 27.62 -8.26 18.87
N ASN A 35 28.09 -7.01 18.98
CA ASN A 35 28.61 -6.20 17.85
C ASN A 35 29.95 -6.68 17.26
N ASN A 36 30.31 -7.95 17.43
CA ASN A 36 31.38 -8.61 16.67
C ASN A 36 30.75 -9.28 15.44
N GLY A 37 31.01 -8.72 14.25
CA GLY A 37 30.60 -9.34 12.99
C GLY A 37 31.07 -10.80 12.89
N ASP A 38 30.20 -11.65 12.34
CA ASP A 38 30.33 -13.10 12.37
C ASP A 38 31.73 -13.55 11.89
N GLN A 39 32.39 -14.39 12.69
CA GLN A 39 33.79 -14.76 12.48
C GLN A 39 33.89 -15.76 11.34
N ALA A 40 33.93 -15.23 10.11
CA ALA A 40 33.90 -15.94 8.84
C ALA A 40 34.72 -17.24 8.87
N VAL A 41 33.99 -18.37 8.95
CA VAL A 41 34.59 -19.70 9.19
C VAL A 41 35.45 -20.09 8.00
N THR A 42 36.77 -19.93 8.17
CA THR A 42 37.75 -20.15 7.09
C THR A 42 37.85 -21.64 6.77
N TYR A 43 37.14 -22.05 5.72
CA TYR A 43 37.14 -23.42 5.22
C TYR A 43 38.54 -23.86 4.78
N SER A 44 39.01 -25.01 5.27
CA SER A 44 40.36 -25.54 5.04
C SER A 44 40.39 -27.00 4.54
N GLY A 45 39.23 -27.61 4.27
CA GLY A 45 39.11 -28.95 3.71
C GLY A 45 39.32 -29.03 2.18
N PRO A 46 39.10 -30.20 1.56
CA PRO A 46 39.16 -30.41 0.11
C PRO A 46 38.27 -29.46 -0.70
N ALA A 47 38.66 -29.15 -1.93
CA ALA A 47 37.84 -28.31 -2.82
C ALA A 47 36.52 -29.00 -3.23
N PRO A 48 35.49 -28.22 -3.64
CA PRO A 48 34.29 -28.75 -4.30
C PRO A 48 34.64 -29.65 -5.50
N LYS A 49 34.01 -30.82 -5.59
CA LYS A 49 34.21 -31.80 -6.68
C LYS A 49 33.36 -31.47 -7.92
N THR A 50 32.35 -30.60 -7.80
CA THR A 50 31.47 -30.13 -8.90
C THR A 50 31.12 -28.65 -8.72
N ASN A 51 30.59 -28.02 -9.78
CA ASN A 51 30.04 -26.65 -9.72
C ASN A 51 28.91 -26.54 -8.69
N ASP A 52 28.04 -27.56 -8.64
CA ASP A 52 26.91 -27.67 -7.71
C ASP A 52 27.36 -27.71 -6.23
N VAL A 53 28.39 -28.51 -5.89
CA VAL A 53 28.99 -28.46 -4.54
C VAL A 53 29.61 -27.08 -4.24
N SER A 54 30.09 -26.36 -5.28
CA SER A 54 30.57 -24.98 -5.12
C SER A 54 29.43 -23.99 -4.90
N ALA A 55 28.29 -24.15 -5.58
CA ALA A 55 27.10 -23.33 -5.39
C ALA A 55 26.46 -23.58 -4.01
N PHE A 56 26.33 -24.83 -3.57
CA PHE A 56 25.99 -25.19 -2.19
C PHE A 56 26.94 -24.51 -1.19
N LYS A 57 28.26 -24.55 -1.45
CA LYS A 57 29.23 -23.91 -0.56
C LYS A 57 28.99 -22.41 -0.45
N ILE A 58 28.88 -21.74 -1.60
CA ILE A 58 28.82 -20.28 -1.71
C ILE A 58 27.54 -19.75 -1.08
N ASN A 59 26.39 -20.34 -1.43
CA ASN A 59 25.08 -19.77 -1.13
C ASN A 59 24.46 -20.29 0.17
N LEU A 60 24.74 -21.53 0.60
CA LEU A 60 24.11 -22.15 1.78
C LEU A 60 25.09 -22.46 2.91
N TRP A 61 26.18 -23.20 2.64
CA TRP A 61 27.12 -23.62 3.69
C TRP A 61 27.81 -22.43 4.37
N ASN A 62 28.29 -21.45 3.58
CA ASN A 62 28.96 -20.25 4.09
C ASN A 62 28.09 -19.51 5.13
N ASN A 63 26.78 -19.48 4.92
CA ASN A 63 25.84 -18.67 5.70
C ASN A 63 25.32 -19.41 6.95
N LEU A 64 25.40 -20.74 6.98
CA LEU A 64 24.92 -21.59 8.09
C LEU A 64 26.03 -22.17 8.99
N VAL A 65 27.31 -22.05 8.62
CA VAL A 65 28.42 -22.71 9.32
C VAL A 65 28.86 -22.03 10.62
N SER A 66 28.46 -20.79 10.90
CA SER A 66 28.82 -20.09 12.12
C SER A 66 28.18 -20.70 13.38
N GLU A 67 28.81 -20.47 14.54
CA GLU A 67 28.37 -21.06 15.82
C GLU A 67 27.09 -20.39 16.36
N GLN A 68 26.77 -19.19 15.87
CA GLN A 68 25.52 -18.47 16.14
C GLN A 68 24.33 -19.02 15.32
N ARG A 69 24.60 -19.83 14.28
CA ARG A 69 23.60 -20.46 13.40
C ARG A 69 23.72 -22.00 13.51
N CYS A 70 23.34 -22.74 12.46
CA CYS A 70 23.33 -24.21 12.47
C CYS A 70 24.70 -24.85 12.84
N GLY A 71 25.81 -24.13 12.66
CA GLY A 71 27.16 -24.58 12.96
C GLY A 71 27.39 -24.97 14.43
N GLY A 72 26.61 -24.43 15.38
CA GLY A 72 26.70 -24.82 16.80
C GLY A 72 26.43 -26.31 17.04
N CYS A 73 25.58 -26.94 16.23
CA CYS A 73 25.21 -28.37 16.35
C CYS A 73 25.65 -29.19 15.12
N HIS A 74 25.29 -28.74 13.92
CA HIS A 74 25.38 -29.51 12.67
C HIS A 74 26.78 -29.55 12.02
N ARG A 75 27.82 -29.14 12.77
CA ARG A 75 29.23 -29.46 12.46
C ARG A 75 29.65 -30.87 12.91
N GLN A 76 28.99 -31.44 13.92
CA GLN A 76 29.37 -32.74 14.51
C GLN A 76 28.17 -33.67 14.72
N GLN A 77 26.97 -33.12 14.94
CA GLN A 77 25.73 -33.88 15.06
C GLN A 77 25.18 -34.28 13.68
N THR A 78 24.63 -35.48 13.56
CA THR A 78 23.90 -35.93 12.36
C THR A 78 22.52 -35.27 12.27
N PRO A 79 22.08 -34.76 11.10
CA PRO A 79 22.82 -34.63 9.83
C PRO A 79 23.87 -33.50 9.91
N ALA A 80 25.11 -33.81 9.50
CA ALA A 80 26.26 -32.92 9.66
C ALA A 80 26.46 -31.99 8.45
N PHE A 81 25.40 -31.28 8.03
CA PHE A 81 25.36 -30.54 6.76
C PHE A 81 26.20 -29.25 6.73
N VAL A 82 26.75 -28.81 7.87
CA VAL A 82 27.71 -27.68 7.96
C VAL A 82 29.05 -28.07 8.60
N GLN A 83 29.43 -29.35 8.54
CA GLN A 83 30.77 -29.77 8.95
C GLN A 83 31.87 -29.15 8.06
N THR A 84 33.06 -28.99 8.64
CA THR A 84 34.16 -28.16 8.10
C THR A 84 35.33 -28.95 7.50
N GLY A 85 35.27 -30.29 7.50
CA GLY A 85 36.35 -31.19 7.09
C GLY A 85 36.38 -31.54 5.59
N ASP A 86 35.23 -31.84 4.99
CA ASP A 86 35.08 -31.94 3.51
C ASP A 86 33.69 -31.43 3.08
N ILE A 87 33.67 -30.33 2.33
CA ILE A 87 32.47 -29.68 1.79
C ILE A 87 31.60 -30.62 0.95
N ASN A 88 32.21 -31.63 0.32
CA ASN A 88 31.51 -32.61 -0.49
C ASN A 88 30.70 -33.59 0.37
N ASP A 89 31.18 -33.90 1.57
CA ASP A 89 30.48 -34.74 2.54
C ASP A 89 29.41 -33.92 3.28
N ALA A 90 29.65 -32.62 3.49
CA ALA A 90 28.65 -31.67 4.00
C ALA A 90 27.48 -31.50 3.02
N TYR A 91 27.78 -31.30 1.73
CA TYR A 91 26.81 -31.34 0.62
C TYR A 91 26.00 -32.66 0.62
N SER A 92 26.69 -33.80 0.75
CA SER A 92 26.03 -35.12 0.76
C SER A 92 25.07 -35.30 1.95
N ALA A 93 25.31 -34.61 3.07
CA ALA A 93 24.41 -34.57 4.22
C ALA A 93 23.31 -33.51 4.11
N ALA A 94 23.50 -32.47 3.29
CA ALA A 94 22.52 -31.41 3.04
C ALA A 94 21.46 -31.81 2.01
N ASN A 95 21.86 -32.46 0.92
CA ASN A 95 21.00 -32.73 -0.23
C ASN A 95 19.68 -33.48 0.12
N PRO A 96 19.64 -34.46 1.05
CA PRO A 96 18.38 -35.11 1.47
C PRO A 96 17.46 -34.26 2.36
N LEU A 97 17.80 -32.98 2.61
CA LEU A 97 17.06 -32.03 3.45
C LEU A 97 16.57 -30.81 2.66
N VAL A 98 16.91 -30.72 1.38
CA VAL A 98 16.69 -29.56 0.51
C VAL A 98 15.91 -29.97 -0.74
N ASP A 99 15.01 -29.09 -1.15
CA ASP A 99 14.29 -29.15 -2.42
C ASP A 99 14.71 -27.91 -3.22
N LEU A 100 15.48 -28.10 -4.30
CA LEU A 100 15.98 -27.00 -5.13
C LEU A 100 14.93 -26.46 -6.10
N GLU A 101 13.89 -27.23 -6.38
CA GLU A 101 12.78 -26.81 -7.24
C GLU A 101 11.75 -26.01 -6.42
N ARG A 102 11.63 -26.33 -5.12
CA ARG A 102 10.72 -25.66 -4.17
C ARG A 102 11.44 -25.31 -2.85
N PRO A 103 12.30 -24.27 -2.82
CA PRO A 103 13.13 -23.91 -1.67
C PRO A 103 12.40 -23.85 -0.32
N THR A 104 11.21 -23.24 -0.27
CA THR A 104 10.37 -23.13 0.95
C THR A 104 9.90 -24.48 1.50
N ALA A 105 9.73 -25.50 0.64
CA ALA A 105 9.32 -26.85 1.02
C ALA A 105 10.49 -27.72 1.52
N SER A 106 11.73 -27.19 1.48
CA SER A 106 12.91 -27.86 2.00
C SER A 106 12.73 -28.25 3.46
N ARG A 107 13.03 -29.51 3.80
CA ARG A 107 12.89 -30.04 5.16
C ARG A 107 13.63 -29.21 6.21
N MET A 108 14.77 -28.61 5.87
CA MET A 108 15.49 -27.73 6.80
C MET A 108 14.80 -26.37 7.04
N VAL A 109 14.19 -25.77 6.01
CA VAL A 109 13.36 -24.55 6.13
C VAL A 109 12.16 -24.84 7.03
N GLN A 110 11.40 -25.88 6.68
CA GLN A 110 10.22 -26.33 7.44
C GLN A 110 10.53 -26.68 8.90
N LYS A 111 11.74 -27.19 9.20
CA LYS A 111 12.15 -27.44 10.59
C LYS A 111 12.43 -26.15 11.36
N VAL A 112 13.08 -25.16 10.74
CA VAL A 112 13.41 -23.88 11.39
C VAL A 112 12.16 -23.02 11.59
N ALA A 113 11.26 -22.96 10.61
CA ALA A 113 9.93 -22.34 10.74
C ALA A 113 9.17 -22.89 11.96
N GLY A 114 9.19 -24.21 12.17
CA GLY A 114 8.70 -24.89 13.38
C GLY A 114 9.61 -24.73 14.61
N GLY A 115 10.14 -23.53 14.86
CA GLY A 115 10.85 -23.11 16.07
C GLY A 115 12.25 -23.69 16.30
N HIS A 116 12.86 -24.41 15.35
CA HIS A 116 14.12 -25.13 15.60
C HIS A 116 15.36 -24.24 15.52
N ASN A 117 15.75 -23.61 16.64
CA ASN A 117 17.01 -22.89 16.83
C ASN A 117 17.25 -21.78 15.78
N CYS A 118 16.26 -20.91 15.58
CA CYS A 118 16.45 -19.64 14.88
C CYS A 118 17.39 -18.72 15.67
N TRP A 119 18.16 -17.88 14.95
CA TRP A 119 19.06 -16.86 15.51
C TRP A 119 18.43 -15.47 15.61
N GLU A 120 17.33 -15.22 14.89
CA GLU A 120 16.45 -14.07 15.06
C GLU A 120 15.33 -14.38 16.08
N THR A 121 14.53 -13.37 16.43
CA THR A 121 13.37 -13.54 17.34
C THR A 121 12.23 -14.31 16.69
N ASP A 122 12.02 -14.15 15.38
CA ASP A 122 10.96 -14.79 14.59
C ASP A 122 11.52 -16.02 13.82
N PRO A 123 11.03 -17.25 14.09
CA PRO A 123 11.39 -18.45 13.35
C PRO A 123 11.19 -18.38 11.83
N GLN A 124 10.21 -17.62 11.34
CA GLN A 124 9.91 -17.48 9.92
C GLN A 124 10.99 -16.67 9.20
N VAL A 125 11.57 -15.64 9.83
CA VAL A 125 12.70 -14.89 9.27
C VAL A 125 13.90 -15.82 9.01
N CYS A 126 14.23 -16.69 9.96
CA CYS A 126 15.27 -17.70 9.73
C CYS A 126 14.91 -18.71 8.64
N ALA A 127 13.63 -19.07 8.52
CA ALA A 127 13.14 -19.96 7.45
C ALA A 127 13.27 -19.30 6.07
N ASP A 128 12.89 -18.03 5.93
CA ASP A 128 13.00 -17.25 4.68
C ASP A 128 14.44 -16.93 4.29
N LEU A 129 15.33 -16.68 5.25
CA LEU A 129 16.77 -16.57 5.00
C LEU A 129 17.34 -17.87 4.44
N ILE A 130 16.98 -19.03 5.03
CA ILE A 130 17.41 -20.35 4.52
C ILE A 130 16.79 -20.63 3.14
N SER A 131 15.51 -20.29 2.94
CA SER A 131 14.83 -20.41 1.65
C SER A 131 15.55 -19.58 0.58
N THR A 132 15.92 -18.34 0.89
CA THR A 132 16.68 -17.43 0.00
C THR A 132 18.05 -18.01 -0.36
N TRP A 133 18.79 -18.56 0.60
CA TRP A 133 20.07 -19.23 0.38
C TRP A 133 19.94 -20.51 -0.49
N ILE A 134 18.84 -21.25 -0.35
CA ILE A 134 18.53 -22.40 -1.20
C ILE A 134 18.14 -21.95 -2.62
N SER A 135 17.33 -20.89 -2.79
CA SER A 135 17.00 -20.30 -4.09
C SER A 135 18.26 -19.83 -4.84
N ALA A 136 19.21 -19.19 -4.15
CA ALA A 136 20.48 -18.76 -4.73
C ALA A 136 21.40 -19.94 -5.13
N TRP A 137 21.37 -21.05 -4.39
CA TRP A 137 22.02 -22.31 -4.81
C TRP A 137 21.32 -22.93 -6.03
N ALA A 138 19.99 -23.02 -6.02
CA ALA A 138 19.19 -23.56 -7.12
C ALA A 138 19.43 -22.82 -8.43
N GLY A 139 19.39 -21.49 -8.43
CA GLY A 139 19.63 -20.65 -9.62
C GLY A 139 21.03 -20.73 -10.24
N GLN A 140 22.00 -21.36 -9.56
CA GLN A 140 23.34 -21.66 -10.08
C GLN A 140 23.52 -23.13 -10.51
N SER A 141 22.55 -23.99 -10.20
CA SER A 141 22.65 -25.45 -10.32
C SER A 141 21.63 -26.03 -11.30
N LEU A 142 20.43 -25.43 -11.35
CA LEU A 142 19.42 -25.64 -12.38
C LEU A 142 19.74 -24.73 -13.58
N SER A 143 19.67 -25.27 -14.80
CA SER A 143 19.97 -24.52 -16.03
C SER A 143 18.76 -23.69 -16.49
N GLY A 144 18.39 -22.72 -15.65
CA GLY A 144 17.22 -21.86 -15.77
C GLY A 144 16.91 -21.27 -14.38
N GLY A 145 16.50 -20.00 -14.32
CA GLY A 145 16.12 -19.37 -13.05
C GLY A 145 15.00 -20.17 -12.37
N GLY A 146 15.13 -20.38 -11.06
CA GLY A 146 14.27 -21.32 -10.33
C GLY A 146 12.79 -20.89 -10.26
N GLY A 147 11.91 -21.88 -10.18
CA GLY A 147 10.50 -21.70 -9.82
C GLY A 147 9.57 -21.33 -10.97
N THR A 148 9.23 -22.30 -11.83
CA THR A 148 7.85 -22.35 -12.35
C THR A 148 6.95 -22.77 -11.19
N THR A 149 6.09 -21.87 -10.71
CA THR A 149 5.16 -22.15 -9.61
C THR A 149 4.11 -23.18 -10.04
N GLU A 150 4.40 -24.46 -9.81
CA GLU A 150 3.47 -25.56 -10.09
C GLU A 150 2.23 -25.45 -9.19
N LEU A 151 1.05 -25.33 -9.81
CA LEU A 151 -0.22 -25.23 -9.10
C LEU A 151 -0.51 -26.52 -8.33
N GLN A 152 -0.61 -26.39 -7.01
CA GLN A 152 -1.04 -27.51 -6.17
C GLN A 152 -2.54 -27.78 -6.39
N THR A 153 -2.92 -29.05 -6.32
CA THR A 153 -4.33 -29.44 -6.31
C THR A 153 -4.95 -29.08 -4.96
N PRO A 154 -5.95 -28.17 -4.91
CA PRO A 154 -6.54 -27.74 -3.65
C PRO A 154 -7.52 -28.81 -3.12
N PRO A 155 -7.95 -28.72 -1.85
CA PRO A 155 -9.06 -29.50 -1.34
C PRO A 155 -10.36 -29.18 -2.10
N ILE A 156 -11.16 -30.21 -2.36
CA ILE A 156 -12.47 -30.08 -3.03
C ILE A 156 -13.53 -29.86 -1.94
N LYS A 157 -13.89 -28.60 -1.70
CA LYS A 157 -14.93 -28.14 -0.76
C LYS A 157 -16.17 -27.68 -1.56
N ASP A 158 -17.38 -28.03 -1.12
CA ASP A 158 -18.61 -27.35 -1.60
C ASP A 158 -18.81 -26.06 -0.81
N ALA A 159 -19.31 -24.99 -1.44
CA ALA A 159 -19.47 -23.68 -0.80
C ALA A 159 -20.39 -23.74 0.44
N GLY A 160 -19.89 -23.25 1.57
CA GLY A 160 -20.47 -23.38 2.89
C GLY A 160 -21.49 -22.30 3.24
N SER A 161 -22.16 -22.48 4.39
CA SER A 161 -22.96 -21.42 5.02
C SER A 161 -22.09 -20.68 6.02
N SER A 162 -21.96 -19.35 5.88
CA SER A 162 -21.07 -18.54 6.73
C SER A 162 -21.85 -17.45 7.48
N LYS A 163 -21.50 -17.23 8.75
CA LYS A 163 -21.99 -16.08 9.55
C LYS A 163 -21.23 -14.84 9.10
N ASN A 164 -21.96 -13.76 8.82
CA ASN A 164 -21.42 -12.49 8.34
C ASN A 164 -21.64 -11.40 9.40
N PHE A 165 -20.69 -10.46 9.55
CA PHE A 165 -20.79 -9.39 10.54
C PHE A 165 -22.03 -8.51 10.26
N PRO A 166 -22.89 -8.26 11.27
CA PRO A 166 -23.97 -7.28 11.15
C PRO A 166 -23.43 -5.87 10.92
N ALA A 167 -24.16 -5.05 10.16
CA ALA A 167 -23.85 -3.62 10.02
C ALA A 167 -24.19 -2.79 11.28
N ASP A 168 -24.80 -3.42 12.28
CA ASP A 168 -25.16 -2.85 13.59
C ASP A 168 -24.24 -3.47 14.67
N PRO A 169 -23.46 -2.68 15.43
CA PRO A 169 -22.58 -3.18 16.48
C PRO A 169 -23.31 -3.72 17.72
N SER A 170 -24.63 -3.59 17.85
CA SER A 170 -25.37 -3.90 19.09
C SER A 170 -25.17 -5.33 19.64
N LEU A 171 -24.90 -6.32 18.78
CA LEU A 171 -24.54 -7.68 19.21
C LEU A 171 -23.12 -7.73 19.80
N PHE A 172 -22.15 -7.02 19.23
CA PHE A 172 -20.77 -6.93 19.75
C PHE A 172 -20.72 -6.12 21.06
N GLU A 173 -21.41 -4.98 21.11
CA GLU A 173 -21.57 -4.10 22.29
C GLU A 173 -22.06 -4.87 23.52
N SER A 174 -23.01 -5.80 23.32
CA SER A 174 -23.66 -6.55 24.40
C SER A 174 -22.97 -7.86 24.78
N THR A 175 -21.90 -8.28 24.07
CA THR A 175 -21.27 -9.60 24.28
C THR A 175 -19.75 -9.53 24.44
N VAL A 176 -19.01 -9.08 23.42
CA VAL A 176 -17.54 -9.12 23.36
C VAL A 176 -16.93 -7.80 23.85
N TYR A 177 -17.49 -6.66 23.46
CA TYR A 177 -17.00 -5.34 23.86
C TYR A 177 -16.77 -5.21 25.39
N PRO A 178 -17.66 -5.67 26.28
CA PRO A 178 -17.47 -5.52 27.73
C PRO A 178 -16.30 -6.32 28.32
N VAL A 179 -15.66 -7.21 27.55
CA VAL A 179 -14.40 -7.89 27.94
C VAL A 179 -13.20 -7.09 27.45
N LEU A 180 -13.28 -6.52 26.25
CA LEU A 180 -12.22 -5.69 25.65
C LEU A 180 -12.08 -4.35 26.38
N ASP A 181 -13.19 -3.68 26.68
CA ASP A 181 -13.29 -2.50 27.54
C ASP A 181 -12.67 -2.75 28.93
N ALA A 182 -13.01 -3.87 29.57
CA ALA A 182 -12.60 -4.16 30.94
C ALA A 182 -11.12 -4.57 31.12
N PHE A 183 -10.46 -5.09 30.07
CA PHE A 183 -9.13 -5.70 30.20
C PHE A 183 -8.11 -5.30 29.12
N CYS A 184 -8.52 -4.67 28.03
CA CYS A 184 -7.63 -4.30 26.92
C CYS A 184 -7.51 -2.79 26.70
N SER A 185 -8.45 -1.98 27.20
CA SER A 185 -8.49 -0.51 27.03
C SER A 185 -7.20 0.19 27.50
N ASP A 186 -6.54 -0.27 28.57
CA ASP A 186 -5.25 0.23 29.06
C ASP A 186 -4.11 0.25 28.00
N CYS A 187 -4.29 -0.41 26.85
CA CYS A 187 -3.41 -0.32 25.69
C CYS A 187 -4.14 -0.15 24.34
N HIS A 188 -5.30 -0.77 24.14
CA HIS A 188 -6.00 -0.85 22.84
C HIS A 188 -7.08 0.23 22.64
N GLN A 189 -6.82 1.44 23.14
CA GLN A 189 -7.53 2.69 22.81
C GLN A 189 -6.54 3.81 22.46
N ARG A 190 -7.01 4.87 21.82
CA ARG A 190 -6.16 5.94 21.26
C ARG A 190 -5.45 6.81 22.31
N ASP A 191 -6.04 6.94 23.50
CA ASP A 191 -5.63 7.84 24.58
C ASP A 191 -5.10 7.11 25.83
N ALA A 192 -4.76 5.82 25.69
CA ALA A 192 -4.00 5.07 26.69
C ALA A 192 -2.61 5.71 26.98
N ASP A 193 -2.01 5.38 28.13
CA ASP A 193 -0.63 5.79 28.46
C ASP A 193 0.42 5.24 27.46
N THR A 194 0.13 4.09 26.82
CA THR A 194 0.95 3.48 25.76
C THR A 194 0.08 2.88 24.64
N PRO A 195 -0.52 3.69 23.74
CA PRO A 195 -1.47 3.22 22.74
C PRO A 195 -0.89 2.16 21.80
N GLN A 196 -1.61 1.05 21.63
CA GLN A 196 -1.29 -0.04 20.71
C GLN A 196 -2.45 -0.23 19.74
N SER A 197 -2.17 -0.16 18.43
CA SER A 197 -3.14 -0.57 17.41
C SER A 197 -3.21 -2.11 17.32
N PRO A 198 -4.33 -2.70 16.86
CA PRO A 198 -5.61 -2.05 16.54
C PRO A 198 -6.43 -1.68 17.79
N TYR A 199 -7.27 -0.64 17.66
CA TYR A 199 -8.02 -0.04 18.79
C TYR A 199 -9.37 -0.73 19.06
N PHE A 200 -9.37 -2.05 19.26
CA PHE A 200 -10.60 -2.84 19.50
C PHE A 200 -11.23 -2.65 20.90
N ALA A 201 -10.65 -1.77 21.74
CA ALA A 201 -11.15 -1.40 23.06
C ALA A 201 -11.33 0.13 23.20
N SER A 202 -11.63 0.82 22.09
CA SER A 202 -11.92 2.26 22.05
C SER A 202 -13.30 2.59 22.65
N ASP A 203 -13.38 3.72 23.37
CA ASP A 203 -14.61 4.31 23.96
C ASP A 203 -15.74 4.49 22.91
N ASP A 204 -15.42 4.66 21.62
CA ASP A 204 -16.39 4.53 20.54
C ASP A 204 -16.54 3.05 20.15
N VAL A 205 -17.63 2.43 20.61
CA VAL A 205 -18.05 1.06 20.28
C VAL A 205 -18.05 0.79 18.77
N SER A 206 -18.27 1.80 17.93
CA SER A 206 -18.24 1.69 16.46
C SER A 206 -16.82 1.54 15.91
N GLU A 207 -15.86 2.28 16.47
CA GLU A 207 -14.43 2.11 16.18
C GLU A 207 -13.96 0.75 16.73
N ALA A 208 -14.27 0.44 17.98
CA ALA A 208 -13.91 -0.81 18.62
C ALA A 208 -14.43 -2.03 17.85
N TYR A 209 -15.69 -1.99 17.38
CA TYR A 209 -16.28 -3.02 16.54
C TYR A 209 -15.54 -3.17 15.21
N THR A 210 -15.29 -2.06 14.51
CA THR A 210 -14.57 -2.06 13.22
C THR A 210 -13.15 -2.61 13.37
N ALA A 211 -12.46 -2.27 14.46
CA ALA A 211 -11.13 -2.78 14.79
C ALA A 211 -11.12 -4.25 15.27
N ALA A 212 -12.23 -4.74 15.84
CA ALA A 212 -12.38 -6.12 16.31
C ALA A 212 -12.80 -7.11 15.21
N GLN A 213 -13.50 -6.67 14.15
CA GLN A 213 -13.98 -7.54 13.07
C GLN A 213 -12.87 -8.42 12.46
N SER A 214 -11.68 -7.85 12.25
CA SER A 214 -10.52 -8.56 11.69
C SER A 214 -9.78 -9.45 12.71
N LYS A 215 -10.29 -9.59 13.95
CA LYS A 215 -9.69 -10.39 15.04
C LYS A 215 -10.66 -11.44 15.61
N ILE A 216 -11.83 -11.60 15.00
CA ILE A 216 -12.93 -12.49 15.41
C ILE A 216 -13.33 -13.40 14.26
N ASP A 217 -13.28 -14.73 14.46
CA ASP A 217 -13.95 -15.71 13.60
C ASP A 217 -15.31 -16.09 14.22
N MET A 218 -16.40 -15.72 13.57
CA MET A 218 -17.77 -16.06 14.02
C MET A 218 -18.16 -17.52 13.71
N ASN A 219 -17.48 -18.17 12.76
CA ASN A 219 -17.73 -19.56 12.38
C ASN A 219 -16.92 -20.52 13.26
N SER A 220 -15.70 -20.15 13.65
CA SER A 220 -14.82 -20.89 14.57
C SER A 220 -14.30 -19.99 15.72
N PRO A 221 -15.14 -19.65 16.73
CA PRO A 221 -14.77 -18.72 17.82
C PRO A 221 -13.40 -18.95 18.47
N ALA A 222 -13.00 -20.21 18.67
CA ALA A 222 -11.69 -20.57 19.24
C ALA A 222 -10.47 -20.14 18.40
N LEU A 223 -10.63 -19.92 17.09
CA LEU A 223 -9.60 -19.45 16.15
C LEU A 223 -9.60 -17.91 15.99
N SER A 224 -10.34 -17.20 16.84
CA SER A 224 -10.27 -15.74 16.89
C SER A 224 -8.92 -15.32 17.48
N ARG A 225 -8.19 -14.41 16.83
CA ARG A 225 -6.90 -13.91 17.36
C ARG A 225 -7.03 -13.34 18.78
N LEU A 226 -8.20 -12.79 19.16
CA LEU A 226 -8.49 -12.37 20.54
C LEU A 226 -8.46 -13.52 21.58
N VAL A 227 -8.77 -14.75 21.17
CA VAL A 227 -8.71 -15.97 22.00
C VAL A 227 -7.29 -16.55 21.99
N GLU A 228 -6.70 -16.70 20.80
CA GLU A 228 -5.32 -17.21 20.63
C GLU A 228 -4.28 -16.38 21.40
N ARG A 229 -4.45 -15.05 21.43
CA ARG A 229 -3.57 -14.15 22.18
C ARG A 229 -3.55 -14.45 23.68
N LEU A 230 -4.67 -14.91 24.23
CA LEU A 230 -4.76 -15.31 25.63
C LEU A 230 -4.27 -16.76 25.79
N ALA A 231 -4.75 -17.69 24.97
CA ALA A 231 -4.48 -19.13 25.10
C ALA A 231 -3.02 -19.52 24.80
N GLU A 232 -2.42 -18.96 23.75
CA GLU A 232 -1.12 -19.38 23.21
C GLU A 232 -0.03 -18.34 23.51
N ASP A 233 -0.25 -17.07 23.14
CA ASP A 233 0.73 -16.00 23.37
C ASP A 233 0.81 -15.57 24.86
N ASN A 234 -0.13 -16.01 25.70
CA ASN A 234 -0.24 -15.65 27.13
C ASN A 234 -0.21 -14.12 27.36
N HIS A 235 -0.84 -13.38 26.44
CA HIS A 235 -0.73 -11.93 26.33
C HIS A 235 -1.60 -11.19 27.34
N ASN A 236 -0.96 -10.67 28.41
CA ASN A 236 -1.59 -9.77 29.40
C ASN A 236 -2.89 -10.32 30.03
N CYS A 237 -2.92 -11.64 30.29
CA CYS A 237 -4.02 -12.31 30.98
C CYS A 237 -4.37 -11.61 32.30
N TRP A 238 -5.66 -11.43 32.56
CA TRP A 238 -6.17 -10.70 33.74
C TRP A 238 -6.34 -11.61 34.97
N THR A 239 -6.16 -12.93 34.82
CA THR A 239 -5.95 -13.90 35.91
C THR A 239 -4.63 -14.67 35.77
N ASP A 240 -4.27 -15.43 36.82
CA ASP A 240 -3.14 -16.39 36.79
C ASP A 240 -3.41 -17.61 35.85
N ASP A 241 -4.56 -17.68 35.16
CA ASP A 241 -4.97 -18.80 34.30
C ASP A 241 -5.41 -18.28 32.92
N CYS A 242 -4.43 -18.03 32.04
CA CYS A 242 -4.63 -17.58 30.66
C CYS A 242 -5.59 -18.47 29.85
N ALA A 243 -5.69 -19.77 30.16
CA ALA A 243 -6.61 -20.68 29.47
C ALA A 243 -8.07 -20.45 29.92
N HIS A 244 -8.29 -20.05 31.17
CA HIS A 244 -9.60 -19.58 31.63
C HIS A 244 -9.99 -18.25 30.97
N ASP A 245 -9.07 -17.30 30.92
CA ASP A 245 -9.30 -15.98 30.31
C ASP A 245 -9.62 -16.09 28.80
N ALA A 246 -8.89 -16.97 28.09
CA ALA A 246 -9.19 -17.32 26.70
C ALA A 246 -10.58 -17.92 26.52
N GLN A 247 -11.00 -18.85 27.40
CA GLN A 247 -12.35 -19.43 27.35
C GLN A 247 -13.44 -18.37 27.58
N VAL A 248 -13.20 -17.37 28.44
CA VAL A 248 -14.14 -16.24 28.64
C VAL A 248 -14.30 -15.42 27.36
N MET A 249 -13.21 -15.20 26.60
CA MET A 249 -13.27 -14.54 25.30
C MET A 249 -13.98 -15.40 24.24
N GLU A 250 -13.66 -16.71 24.18
CA GLU A 250 -14.31 -17.66 23.25
C GLU A 250 -15.82 -17.76 23.52
N ASP A 251 -16.22 -17.86 24.79
CA ASP A 251 -17.63 -17.94 25.20
C ASP A 251 -18.40 -16.68 24.75
N LYS A 252 -17.78 -15.50 24.80
CA LYS A 252 -18.39 -14.24 24.35
C LYS A 252 -18.47 -14.09 22.85
N ILE A 253 -17.43 -14.49 22.12
CA ILE A 253 -17.48 -14.55 20.65
C ILE A 253 -18.51 -15.59 20.20
N THR A 254 -18.63 -16.70 20.92
CA THR A 254 -19.67 -17.73 20.71
C THR A 254 -21.08 -17.19 20.99
N GLU A 255 -21.27 -16.39 22.05
CA GLU A 255 -22.54 -15.72 22.34
C GLU A 255 -22.93 -14.76 21.19
N MET A 256 -22.01 -13.88 20.77
CA MET A 256 -22.18 -12.98 19.62
C MET A 256 -22.56 -13.75 18.35
N ALA A 257 -21.75 -14.76 18.01
CA ALA A 257 -21.92 -15.55 16.80
C ALA A 257 -23.23 -16.37 16.80
N ASN A 258 -23.78 -16.73 17.96
CA ASN A 258 -25.06 -17.42 18.04
C ASN A 258 -26.27 -16.48 17.90
N GLY A 259 -26.07 -15.17 17.99
CA GLY A 259 -27.05 -14.16 17.55
C GLY A 259 -27.16 -14.02 16.03
N ILE A 260 -26.18 -14.53 15.27
CA ILE A 260 -26.04 -14.31 13.82
C ILE A 260 -26.54 -15.53 13.03
N SER A 261 -27.44 -15.29 12.08
CA SER A 261 -27.90 -16.31 11.13
C SER A 261 -26.89 -16.50 10.01
N ALA A 262 -26.44 -17.73 9.79
CA ALA A 262 -25.53 -18.05 8.69
C ALA A 262 -26.20 -17.85 7.32
N THR A 263 -25.47 -17.23 6.40
CA THR A 263 -25.87 -17.02 5.01
C THR A 263 -25.42 -18.23 4.18
N ALA A 264 -26.34 -18.87 3.47
CA ALA A 264 -26.04 -19.99 2.58
C ALA A 264 -26.11 -19.54 1.10
N PRO A 265 -25.27 -20.11 0.21
CA PRO A 265 -25.38 -19.88 -1.23
C PRO A 265 -26.78 -20.20 -1.74
N ASP A 266 -27.29 -19.40 -2.68
CA ASP A 266 -28.54 -19.72 -3.36
C ASP A 266 -28.38 -21.03 -4.15
N ALA A 267 -29.13 -22.06 -3.77
CA ALA A 267 -29.12 -23.37 -4.38
C ALA A 267 -29.59 -23.40 -5.86
N ALA A 268 -30.06 -22.27 -6.40
CA ALA A 268 -30.30 -22.10 -7.83
C ALA A 268 -29.04 -21.69 -8.63
N LEU A 269 -27.94 -21.31 -7.99
CA LEU A 269 -26.69 -20.91 -8.65
C LEU A 269 -25.93 -22.12 -9.24
N VAL A 270 -25.16 -21.88 -10.30
CA VAL A 270 -24.19 -22.86 -10.83
C VAL A 270 -22.83 -22.55 -10.21
N LEU A 271 -22.43 -23.33 -9.19
CA LEU A 271 -21.27 -23.02 -8.36
C LEU A 271 -20.05 -23.91 -8.66
N SER A 272 -18.85 -23.31 -8.67
CA SER A 272 -17.60 -24.07 -8.52
C SER A 272 -17.49 -24.66 -7.12
N LYS A 273 -16.42 -25.43 -6.89
CA LYS A 273 -15.92 -25.67 -5.53
C LYS A 273 -15.39 -24.39 -4.90
N ALA A 274 -15.40 -24.36 -3.58
CA ALA A 274 -14.95 -23.24 -2.77
C ALA A 274 -13.50 -23.38 -2.34
N LEU A 275 -12.85 -22.24 -2.07
CA LEU A 275 -11.47 -22.11 -1.60
C LEU A 275 -11.38 -20.97 -0.59
N GLN A 276 -10.53 -21.14 0.44
CA GLN A 276 -10.01 -20.06 1.26
C GLN A 276 -8.64 -19.62 0.70
N ILE A 277 -8.08 -18.51 1.19
CA ILE A 277 -6.79 -18.00 0.68
C ILE A 277 -5.64 -19.03 0.89
N ASP A 278 -5.67 -19.74 2.01
CA ASP A 278 -4.70 -20.78 2.38
C ASP A 278 -4.85 -22.10 1.60
N ASP A 279 -5.96 -22.32 0.88
CA ASP A 279 -6.06 -23.40 -0.10
C ASP A 279 -5.28 -23.07 -1.40
N GLY A 280 -4.76 -21.85 -1.50
CA GLY A 280 -4.05 -21.32 -2.66
C GLY A 280 -2.60 -21.77 -2.77
N THR A 281 -2.10 -21.83 -4.00
CA THR A 281 -0.65 -21.96 -4.23
C THR A 281 -0.03 -20.58 -4.12
N LEU A 282 0.77 -20.32 -3.08
CA LEU A 282 1.53 -19.07 -2.94
C LEU A 282 2.34 -18.79 -4.22
N ALA A 283 2.07 -17.68 -4.87
CA ALA A 283 2.86 -17.12 -5.95
C ALA A 283 4.13 -16.48 -5.36
N ALA A 284 5.02 -17.33 -4.84
CA ALA A 284 6.37 -16.94 -4.48
C ALA A 284 7.03 -16.24 -5.68
N GLY A 285 7.88 -15.23 -5.41
CA GLY A 285 8.49 -14.34 -6.41
C GLY A 285 9.49 -14.97 -7.38
N GLY A 286 9.31 -16.24 -7.75
CA GLY A 286 9.95 -16.84 -8.92
C GLY A 286 9.69 -16.00 -10.16
N GLY A 287 10.71 -15.88 -11.00
CA GLY A 287 10.75 -14.89 -12.09
C GLY A 287 11.50 -13.60 -11.74
N ARG A 288 11.53 -13.16 -10.47
CA ARG A 288 12.30 -11.95 -10.08
C ARG A 288 13.81 -12.13 -10.29
N TYR A 289 14.47 -11.08 -10.77
CA TYR A 289 15.92 -10.94 -10.80
C TYR A 289 16.44 -10.38 -9.46
N ASP A 290 16.47 -11.24 -8.44
CA ASP A 290 16.98 -10.93 -7.09
C ASP A 290 18.52 -11.10 -6.98
N ASN A 291 19.25 -11.14 -8.11
CA ASN A 291 20.71 -11.19 -8.10
C ASN A 291 21.32 -9.86 -7.65
N ASN A 292 22.47 -9.93 -6.97
CA ASN A 292 23.23 -8.78 -6.44
C ASN A 292 22.49 -7.95 -5.36
N VAL A 293 21.34 -8.43 -4.85
CA VAL A 293 20.65 -7.85 -3.68
C VAL A 293 21.58 -7.89 -2.46
N ILE A 294 21.68 -6.78 -1.75
CA ILE A 294 22.49 -6.60 -0.54
C ILE A 294 21.68 -6.12 0.68
N ALA A 295 20.44 -5.68 0.49
CA ALA A 295 19.43 -5.47 1.53
C ALA A 295 18.05 -5.70 0.92
N ARG A 296 17.13 -6.35 1.63
CA ARG A 296 15.76 -6.65 1.13
C ARG A 296 14.74 -6.66 2.25
N TYR A 297 13.60 -6.02 2.01
CA TYR A 297 12.48 -5.90 2.94
C TYR A 297 11.20 -6.24 2.20
N GLU A 298 10.67 -7.42 2.50
CA GLU A 298 9.38 -7.89 2.00
C GLU A 298 8.25 -7.68 3.03
N PHE A 299 8.58 -7.21 4.24
CA PHE A 299 7.63 -6.86 5.31
C PHE A 299 6.66 -7.98 5.72
N ARG A 300 7.08 -9.24 5.56
CA ARG A 300 6.30 -10.46 5.85
C ARG A 300 5.96 -10.66 7.33
N THR A 301 6.74 -10.08 8.24
CA THR A 301 6.62 -10.30 9.70
C THR A 301 5.25 -9.91 10.26
N GLY A 302 4.61 -8.86 9.72
CA GLY A 302 3.22 -8.49 10.01
C GLY A 302 2.92 -7.97 11.43
N GLU A 303 3.77 -8.25 12.42
CA GLU A 303 3.65 -7.78 13.80
C GLU A 303 5.00 -7.40 14.44
N GLY A 304 4.93 -6.80 15.64
CA GLY A 304 6.11 -6.30 16.35
C GLY A 304 6.68 -5.00 15.77
N LEU A 305 7.92 -4.66 16.15
CA LEU A 305 8.57 -3.39 15.82
C LEU A 305 9.84 -3.54 14.98
N THR A 306 10.00 -4.66 14.25
CA THR A 306 11.22 -4.94 13.48
C THR A 306 10.88 -5.46 12.08
N ALA A 307 11.31 -4.74 11.05
CA ALA A 307 11.31 -5.24 9.67
C ALA A 307 12.70 -5.80 9.33
N TYR A 308 12.78 -7.12 9.16
CA TYR A 308 14.04 -7.84 9.00
C TYR A 308 14.59 -7.76 7.57
N ASP A 309 15.92 -7.72 7.44
CA ASP A 309 16.62 -7.73 6.15
C ASP A 309 16.73 -9.17 5.61
N THR A 310 15.78 -9.56 4.73
CA THR A 310 15.69 -10.91 4.16
C THR A 310 16.69 -11.16 3.02
N SER A 311 17.62 -10.24 2.72
CA SER A 311 18.58 -10.40 1.62
C SER A 311 19.51 -11.60 1.75
N GLY A 312 19.72 -12.10 2.97
CA GLY A 312 20.68 -13.17 3.24
C GLY A 312 22.15 -12.72 3.14
N VAL A 313 22.43 -11.41 3.16
CA VAL A 313 23.78 -10.84 3.12
C VAL A 313 24.12 -10.19 4.46
N ASP A 314 25.09 -10.74 5.18
CA ASP A 314 25.52 -10.23 6.48
C ASP A 314 26.41 -8.98 6.40
N PRO A 315 26.34 -8.06 7.39
CA PRO A 315 25.37 -8.04 8.49
C PRO A 315 23.98 -7.60 8.01
N ALA A 316 22.94 -8.23 8.53
CA ALA A 316 21.55 -7.87 8.26
C ALA A 316 21.24 -6.43 8.74
N ILE A 317 20.62 -5.62 7.89
CA ILE A 317 20.19 -4.25 8.22
C ILE A 317 18.73 -4.29 8.71
N ASN A 318 18.48 -5.01 9.80
CA ASN A 318 17.15 -5.05 10.42
C ASN A 318 16.72 -3.62 10.82
N LEU A 319 15.52 -3.23 10.41
CA LEU A 319 14.97 -1.89 10.59
C LEU A 319 14.10 -1.85 11.85
N GLN A 320 14.39 -0.94 12.76
CA GLN A 320 13.56 -0.64 13.92
C GLN A 320 12.42 0.30 13.50
N LEU A 321 11.17 -0.09 13.77
CA LEU A 321 10.00 0.78 13.58
C LEU A 321 9.87 1.76 14.76
N SER A 322 9.42 2.98 14.48
CA SER A 322 9.27 4.07 15.47
C SER A 322 8.30 5.15 14.99
N GLY A 323 7.54 5.76 15.91
CA GLY A 323 6.43 6.66 15.57
C GLY A 323 5.17 5.90 15.15
N ASP A 324 4.21 6.58 14.51
CA ASP A 324 3.05 5.96 13.89
C ASP A 324 3.44 5.28 12.56
N VAL A 325 3.86 4.02 12.71
CA VAL A 325 4.12 3.07 11.62
C VAL A 325 3.33 1.80 11.93
N ALA A 326 2.40 1.44 11.04
CA ALA A 326 1.59 0.23 11.13
C ALA A 326 2.04 -0.81 10.09
N TRP A 327 1.73 -2.08 10.33
CA TRP A 327 1.86 -3.13 9.31
C TRP A 327 0.66 -3.11 8.36
N GLU A 328 0.88 -3.49 7.10
CA GLU A 328 -0.16 -3.57 6.07
C GLU A 328 -0.34 -5.01 5.60
N GLY A 329 -1.58 -5.51 5.67
CA GLY A 329 -1.99 -6.84 5.20
C GLY A 329 -1.68 -7.02 3.70
N GLY A 330 -1.16 -8.19 3.33
CA GLY A 330 -0.50 -8.40 2.03
C GLY A 330 1.00 -8.16 2.02
N TRP A 331 1.58 -8.02 3.21
CA TRP A 331 2.95 -7.59 3.51
C TRP A 331 3.21 -6.13 3.13
N GLY A 332 3.74 -5.36 4.08
CA GLY A 332 4.08 -3.95 3.90
C GLY A 332 4.12 -3.21 5.23
N ILE A 333 4.60 -1.97 5.20
CA ILE A 333 4.43 -1.01 6.30
C ILE A 333 3.77 0.27 5.79
N ARG A 334 2.82 0.78 6.58
CA ARG A 334 2.17 2.08 6.41
C ARG A 334 2.80 3.07 7.38
N ILE A 335 3.19 4.23 6.88
CA ILE A 335 3.86 5.28 7.64
C ILE A 335 2.92 6.50 7.64
N ASN A 336 2.55 6.97 8.83
CA ASN A 336 1.68 8.13 9.02
C ASN A 336 2.44 9.29 9.69
N ASP A 337 3.17 9.00 10.78
CA ASP A 337 4.06 9.96 11.46
C ASP A 337 5.18 9.20 12.19
N GLY A 338 6.14 8.69 11.42
CA GLY A 338 7.18 7.80 11.95
C GLY A 338 8.26 7.45 10.93
N LYS A 339 8.99 6.38 11.20
CA LYS A 339 10.00 5.80 10.29
C LYS A 339 10.40 4.38 10.68
N ALA A 340 10.90 3.64 9.69
CA ALA A 340 11.71 2.43 9.89
C ALA A 340 13.19 2.77 9.70
N GLN A 341 14.06 2.42 10.65
CA GLN A 341 15.48 2.83 10.62
C GLN A 341 16.43 1.68 11.03
N GLY A 342 17.46 1.44 10.21
CA GLY A 342 18.55 0.52 10.51
C GLY A 342 19.65 1.16 11.36
N SER A 343 20.51 0.33 11.98
CA SER A 343 21.69 0.85 12.68
C SER A 343 22.74 1.37 11.69
N THR A 344 23.53 2.36 12.09
CA THR A 344 24.66 2.85 11.27
C THR A 344 25.71 1.76 11.03
N ALA A 345 26.01 0.96 12.06
CA ALA A 345 26.99 -0.12 12.00
C ALA A 345 26.62 -1.23 11.00
N THR A 346 25.33 -1.59 10.91
CA THR A 346 24.87 -2.55 9.89
C THR A 346 24.72 -1.88 8.52
N SER A 347 24.26 -0.63 8.46
CA SER A 347 24.12 0.15 7.22
C SER A 347 25.47 0.39 6.50
N GLN A 348 26.60 0.32 7.22
CA GLN A 348 27.96 0.35 6.65
C GLN A 348 28.15 -0.65 5.48
N LYS A 349 27.42 -1.78 5.50
CA LYS A 349 27.35 -2.78 4.41
C LYS A 349 27.05 -2.13 3.04
N LEU A 350 26.13 -1.18 2.99
CA LEU A 350 25.70 -0.52 1.75
C LEU A 350 26.87 0.23 1.11
N ARG A 351 27.53 1.11 1.88
CA ARG A 351 28.73 1.84 1.43
C ARG A 351 29.82 0.88 0.97
N GLN A 352 30.11 -0.16 1.75
CA GLN A 352 31.17 -1.13 1.40
C GLN A 352 30.90 -1.85 0.07
N LEU A 353 29.68 -2.36 -0.14
CA LEU A 353 29.35 -3.19 -1.30
C LEU A 353 29.05 -2.38 -2.57
N ILE A 354 28.49 -1.17 -2.46
CA ILE A 354 28.20 -0.28 -3.60
C ILE A 354 29.48 0.43 -4.08
N THR A 355 30.34 0.92 -3.18
CA THR A 355 31.60 1.57 -3.62
C THR A 355 32.62 0.59 -4.18
N ALA A 356 32.49 -0.71 -3.89
CA ALA A 356 33.30 -1.78 -4.48
C ALA A 356 32.92 -2.10 -5.94
N THR A 357 31.72 -1.73 -6.38
CA THR A 357 31.23 -1.93 -7.76
C THR A 357 31.19 -0.63 -8.55
N GLY A 358 30.88 0.49 -7.90
CA GLY A 358 30.70 1.80 -8.52
C GLY A 358 29.30 2.04 -9.08
N GLU A 359 28.34 1.17 -8.75
CA GLU A 359 27.00 1.10 -9.32
C GLU A 359 26.01 0.49 -8.31
N TYR A 360 24.73 0.85 -8.40
CA TYR A 360 23.67 0.28 -7.57
C TYR A 360 22.29 0.34 -8.24
N THR A 361 21.34 -0.36 -7.62
CA THR A 361 19.90 -0.22 -7.86
C THR A 361 19.18 -0.13 -6.53
N LEU A 362 18.28 0.84 -6.38
CA LEU A 362 17.27 0.89 -5.32
C LEU A 362 15.92 0.60 -6.00
N GLU A 363 15.29 -0.51 -5.64
CA GLU A 363 13.94 -0.90 -6.11
C GLU A 363 12.96 -0.81 -4.95
N ALA A 364 11.82 -0.14 -5.16
CA ALA A 364 10.76 -0.06 -4.18
C ALA A 364 9.38 -0.27 -4.83
N TRP A 365 8.41 -0.72 -4.02
CA TRP A 365 6.99 -0.69 -4.37
C TRP A 365 6.25 0.17 -3.35
N LEU A 366 5.62 1.24 -3.84
CA LEU A 366 5.19 2.39 -3.04
C LEU A 366 3.72 2.73 -3.30
N VAL A 367 3.01 3.16 -2.27
CA VAL A 367 1.71 3.84 -2.36
C VAL A 367 1.80 5.17 -1.60
N PRO A 368 2.14 6.29 -2.25
CA PRO A 368 2.09 7.61 -1.65
C PRO A 368 0.69 7.94 -1.11
N ALA A 369 0.60 8.50 0.11
CA ALA A 369 -0.69 8.88 0.69
C ALA A 369 -1.39 10.01 -0.09
N SER A 370 -0.63 10.88 -0.75
CA SER A 370 -1.12 11.86 -1.71
C SER A 370 -0.03 12.26 -2.71
N THR A 371 -0.40 12.96 -3.77
CA THR A 371 0.50 13.63 -4.73
C THR A 371 0.82 15.08 -4.33
N GLY A 372 0.70 15.42 -3.04
CA GLY A 372 0.83 16.79 -2.52
C GLY A 372 1.85 16.94 -1.40
N GLN A 373 2.71 15.94 -1.18
CA GLN A 373 3.77 15.98 -0.19
C GLN A 373 5.02 16.62 -0.80
N SER A 374 5.72 17.48 -0.05
CA SER A 374 6.95 18.15 -0.51
C SER A 374 8.06 17.98 0.52
N ASP A 375 9.31 17.94 0.05
CA ASP A 375 10.48 17.59 0.87
C ASP A 375 10.33 16.25 1.65
N ALA A 376 9.62 15.26 1.09
CA ALA A 376 9.19 14.06 1.82
C ALA A 376 10.09 12.85 1.53
N ASN A 377 10.91 12.41 2.48
CA ASN A 377 11.93 11.37 2.26
C ASN A 377 11.36 9.95 2.35
N ILE A 378 11.31 9.23 1.21
CA ILE A 378 10.77 7.87 1.13
C ILE A 378 11.80 6.83 1.60
N VAL A 379 13.03 6.91 1.08
CA VAL A 379 14.16 6.05 1.45
C VAL A 379 15.44 6.86 1.44
N SER A 380 16.18 6.90 2.56
CA SER A 380 17.43 7.67 2.70
C SER A 380 18.56 6.83 3.27
N TYR A 381 19.77 7.03 2.76
CA TYR A 381 21.03 6.59 3.37
C TYR A 381 21.84 7.83 3.76
N SER A 382 21.63 8.30 4.98
CA SER A 382 21.91 9.68 5.40
C SER A 382 22.22 9.83 6.89
N ALA A 383 22.57 11.06 7.29
CA ALA A 383 22.70 11.48 8.69
C ALA A 383 21.87 12.73 9.05
N GLY A 384 21.09 13.27 8.10
CA GLY A 384 20.26 14.46 8.27
C GLY A 384 20.12 15.26 6.96
N THR A 385 19.26 16.27 6.97
CA THR A 385 18.85 17.11 5.81
C THR A 385 19.96 17.85 5.04
N THR A 386 21.22 17.74 5.46
CA THR A 386 22.40 18.38 4.86
C THR A 386 23.57 17.41 4.60
N ALA A 387 23.38 16.11 4.86
CA ALA A 387 24.40 15.09 4.70
C ALA A 387 23.76 13.72 4.35
N ARG A 388 23.77 13.38 3.07
CA ARG A 388 23.21 12.13 2.52
C ARG A 388 24.12 11.54 1.44
N ASN A 389 24.14 10.22 1.32
CA ASN A 389 24.81 9.51 0.22
C ASN A 389 23.84 9.27 -0.94
N LEU A 390 22.58 8.95 -0.59
CA LEU A 390 21.48 8.60 -1.48
C LEU A 390 20.16 8.89 -0.76
N THR A 391 19.22 9.56 -1.41
CA THR A 391 17.83 9.67 -0.97
C THR A 391 16.88 9.61 -2.18
N LEU A 392 15.89 8.73 -2.10
CA LEU A 392 14.66 8.81 -2.89
C LEU A 392 13.60 9.55 -2.05
N ALA A 393 13.12 10.67 -2.57
CA ALA A 393 12.10 11.52 -1.97
C ALA A 393 10.91 11.73 -2.92
N GLN A 394 9.83 12.28 -2.38
CA GLN A 394 8.71 12.86 -3.11
C GLN A 394 8.77 14.39 -3.00
N ASP A 395 8.58 15.07 -4.13
CA ASP A 395 8.20 16.49 -4.15
C ASP A 395 7.00 16.72 -5.09
N GLY A 396 5.89 17.17 -4.51
CA GLY A 396 4.59 17.25 -5.16
C GLY A 396 4.17 15.92 -5.80
N ALA A 397 4.03 15.94 -7.12
CA ALA A 397 3.70 14.78 -7.95
C ALA A 397 4.93 14.17 -8.65
N ASN A 398 6.14 14.38 -8.13
CA ASN A 398 7.38 13.85 -8.70
C ASN A 398 8.19 13.03 -7.69
N TYR A 399 8.99 12.09 -8.22
CA TYR A 399 10.04 11.44 -7.45
C TYR A 399 11.36 12.19 -7.64
N ALA A 400 12.06 12.46 -6.53
CA ALA A 400 13.35 13.16 -6.51
C ALA A 400 14.46 12.24 -6.00
N LEU A 401 15.55 12.14 -6.74
CA LEU A 401 16.69 11.25 -6.49
C LEU A 401 17.96 12.07 -6.23
N PHE A 402 18.23 12.33 -4.95
CA PHE A 402 19.46 12.96 -4.49
C PHE A 402 20.55 11.89 -4.34
N GLN A 403 21.76 12.17 -4.82
CA GLN A 403 22.87 11.23 -4.73
C GLN A 403 24.19 12.00 -4.67
N ARG A 404 25.13 11.50 -3.88
CA ARG A 404 26.46 12.10 -3.74
C ARG A 404 27.45 11.47 -4.73
N ILE A 405 27.94 12.21 -5.71
CA ILE A 405 29.01 11.79 -6.64
C ILE A 405 30.32 12.53 -6.32
N ASP A 406 31.42 11.79 -6.31
CA ASP A 406 32.76 12.27 -5.92
C ASP A 406 33.33 13.30 -6.91
N GLY A 407 33.53 14.53 -6.43
CA GLY A 407 34.02 15.66 -7.21
C GLY A 407 32.97 16.36 -8.09
N VAL A 408 31.70 16.00 -7.98
CA VAL A 408 30.60 16.56 -8.78
C VAL A 408 29.58 17.27 -7.88
N ASP A 409 28.98 16.54 -6.94
CA ASP A 409 27.94 17.05 -6.05
C ASP A 409 28.51 17.47 -4.68
N ASP A 410 27.68 18.10 -3.85
CA ASP A 410 28.07 18.55 -2.51
C ASP A 410 28.01 17.42 -1.45
N ALA A 411 28.02 17.79 -0.15
CA ALA A 411 27.89 16.80 0.93
C ALA A 411 26.46 16.22 1.07
N ASN A 412 25.48 16.86 0.43
CA ASN A 412 24.09 16.46 0.38
C ASN A 412 23.76 15.74 -0.93
N GLY A 413 24.61 15.78 -1.97
CA GLY A 413 24.24 15.22 -3.27
C GLY A 413 23.20 16.05 -4.02
N GLU A 414 23.27 17.38 -3.87
CA GLU A 414 22.57 18.33 -4.75
C GLU A 414 23.33 18.52 -6.07
N PRO A 415 22.63 18.66 -7.22
CA PRO A 415 21.17 18.67 -7.40
C PRO A 415 20.54 17.26 -7.51
N ALA A 416 19.24 17.15 -7.23
CA ALA A 416 18.45 15.95 -7.53
C ALA A 416 18.35 15.64 -9.03
N LEU A 417 18.09 14.36 -9.37
CA LEU A 417 17.38 13.97 -10.59
C LEU A 417 15.90 13.84 -10.23
N GLU A 418 15.02 14.59 -10.90
CA GLU A 418 13.58 14.59 -10.68
C GLU A 418 12.84 14.03 -11.91
N THR A 419 11.65 13.46 -11.71
CA THR A 419 10.76 13.06 -12.81
C THR A 419 10.02 14.25 -13.42
N SER A 420 9.83 14.26 -14.74
CA SER A 420 8.86 15.16 -15.39
C SER A 420 7.42 14.64 -15.36
N ASP A 421 6.49 15.52 -15.75
CA ASP A 421 5.10 15.20 -16.15
C ASP A 421 4.24 14.45 -15.09
N ASP A 422 4.39 14.83 -13.82
CA ASP A 422 3.59 14.34 -12.67
C ASP A 422 3.59 12.80 -12.53
N GLY A 423 4.80 12.20 -12.63
CA GLY A 423 4.99 10.75 -12.66
C GLY A 423 4.56 9.99 -11.38
N LEU A 424 4.50 10.67 -10.22
CA LEU A 424 4.08 10.07 -8.95
C LEU A 424 2.56 10.09 -8.80
N GLN A 425 2.00 8.93 -8.45
CA GLN A 425 0.56 8.75 -8.28
C GLN A 425 0.24 8.20 -6.89
N ALA A 426 -0.91 8.57 -6.32
CA ALA A 426 -1.42 7.99 -5.07
C ALA A 426 -2.04 6.59 -5.30
N SER A 427 -1.23 5.68 -5.85
CA SER A 427 -1.57 4.31 -6.21
C SER A 427 -0.32 3.44 -6.12
N LEU A 428 -0.44 2.11 -6.23
CA LEU A 428 0.71 1.21 -6.16
C LEU A 428 1.60 1.37 -7.41
N GLN A 429 2.77 1.96 -7.21
CA GLN A 429 3.81 2.12 -8.24
C GLN A 429 5.06 1.30 -7.89
N HIS A 430 5.64 0.69 -8.92
CA HIS A 430 7.01 0.18 -8.88
C HIS A 430 7.96 1.31 -9.25
N VAL A 431 8.91 1.62 -8.38
CA VAL A 431 9.84 2.75 -8.55
C VAL A 431 11.26 2.22 -8.41
N VAL A 432 12.08 2.44 -9.43
CA VAL A 432 13.47 1.98 -9.44
C VAL A 432 14.41 3.12 -9.78
N ALA A 433 15.38 3.36 -8.90
CA ALA A 433 16.52 4.24 -9.13
C ALA A 433 17.75 3.38 -9.45
N THR A 434 18.42 3.63 -10.58
CA THR A 434 19.71 3.00 -10.89
C THR A 434 20.81 4.05 -11.05
N TYR A 435 22.05 3.63 -10.80
CA TYR A 435 23.23 4.43 -11.09
C TYR A 435 24.38 3.57 -11.59
N ASP A 436 25.04 4.00 -12.66
CA ASP A 436 26.36 3.54 -13.04
C ASP A 436 27.20 4.68 -13.67
N ALA A 437 28.53 4.51 -13.67
CA ALA A 437 29.48 5.53 -14.12
C ALA A 437 29.51 5.78 -15.65
N VAL A 438 28.68 5.10 -16.45
CA VAL A 438 28.49 5.35 -17.89
C VAL A 438 27.18 6.08 -18.16
N ASN A 439 26.12 5.73 -17.44
CA ASN A 439 24.76 6.22 -17.67
C ASN A 439 24.32 7.36 -16.74
N GLY A 440 24.96 7.54 -15.58
CA GLY A 440 24.50 8.45 -14.53
C GLY A 440 23.34 7.87 -13.72
N ARG A 441 22.61 8.73 -13.03
CA ARG A 441 21.34 8.38 -12.37
C ARG A 441 20.25 8.13 -13.40
N ARG A 442 19.34 7.19 -13.10
CA ARG A 442 18.08 6.98 -13.84
C ARG A 442 16.95 6.65 -12.90
N LEU A 443 15.74 7.10 -13.27
CA LEU A 443 14.48 6.72 -12.64
C LEU A 443 13.64 5.88 -13.60
N TYR A 444 12.92 4.91 -13.03
CA TYR A 444 11.99 4.04 -13.73
C TYR A 444 10.70 3.96 -12.92
N ILE A 445 9.56 4.00 -13.61
CA ILE A 445 8.23 3.81 -13.01
C ILE A 445 7.53 2.69 -13.77
N ASN A 446 7.00 1.70 -13.04
CA ASN A 446 6.24 0.58 -13.59
C ASN A 446 6.97 -0.15 -14.74
N GLY A 447 8.22 -0.52 -14.50
CA GLY A 447 9.12 -1.16 -15.48
C GLY A 447 9.76 -0.22 -16.51
N GLN A 448 9.20 0.98 -16.73
CA GLN A 448 9.59 1.87 -17.84
C GLN A 448 10.58 2.96 -17.38
N PHE A 449 11.63 3.20 -18.18
CA PHE A 449 12.54 4.34 -17.99
C PHE A 449 11.78 5.65 -18.24
N THR A 450 11.84 6.61 -17.32
CA THR A 450 11.08 7.86 -17.41
C THR A 450 11.58 8.79 -18.52
N GLY A 451 12.88 8.75 -18.82
CA GLY A 451 13.50 9.56 -19.87
C GLY A 451 14.18 10.85 -19.39
N ASP A 452 14.12 11.13 -18.08
CA ASP A 452 14.68 12.34 -17.47
C ASP A 452 16.20 12.46 -17.67
N LEU A 453 16.69 13.69 -17.67
CA LEU A 453 18.10 14.02 -17.87
C LEU A 453 18.77 14.29 -16.52
N ASP A 454 19.75 13.48 -16.14
CA ASP A 454 20.59 13.72 -14.96
C ASP A 454 21.30 15.08 -15.06
N PRO A 455 21.04 16.04 -14.14
CA PRO A 455 21.75 17.31 -14.12
C PRO A 455 23.20 17.19 -13.62
N SER A 456 23.56 16.08 -12.96
CA SER A 456 24.91 15.80 -12.49
C SER A 456 25.69 14.95 -13.50
N SER A 457 27.01 15.12 -13.54
CA SER A 457 27.87 14.30 -14.39
C SER A 457 28.20 12.97 -13.71
N PRO A 458 28.20 11.82 -14.42
CA PRO A 458 28.59 10.54 -13.85
C PRO A 458 30.03 10.55 -13.33
N GLY A 459 30.26 9.92 -12.19
CA GLY A 459 31.55 9.87 -11.50
C GLY A 459 31.68 8.66 -10.55
N LEU A 460 32.55 8.79 -9.55
CA LEU A 460 32.80 7.73 -8.56
C LEU A 460 31.98 7.97 -7.28
N LEU A 461 31.76 6.92 -6.49
CA LEU A 461 31.01 6.99 -5.22
C LEU A 461 31.95 6.94 -3.99
N ASN A 462 33.25 7.18 -4.17
CA ASN A 462 34.26 6.97 -3.12
C ASN A 462 34.07 7.85 -1.88
N ASN A 463 33.45 9.02 -2.05
CA ASN A 463 33.16 9.98 -0.99
C ASN A 463 31.91 9.61 -0.16
N TRP A 464 31.25 8.49 -0.43
CA TRP A 464 30.15 7.98 0.39
C TRP A 464 30.63 7.69 1.81
N ASP A 465 29.95 8.33 2.77
CA ASP A 465 30.21 8.19 4.20
C ASP A 465 29.69 6.84 4.70
N ASP A 466 30.41 6.20 5.61
CA ASP A 466 30.08 4.87 6.12
C ASP A 466 29.47 4.89 7.53
N THR A 467 29.26 6.09 8.09
CA THR A 467 28.63 6.31 9.41
C THR A 467 27.12 6.57 9.34
N PHE A 468 26.55 6.63 8.15
CA PHE A 468 25.14 6.96 7.90
C PHE A 468 24.20 5.75 8.18
N ALA A 469 22.89 6.00 8.31
CA ALA A 469 21.87 4.97 8.53
C ALA A 469 20.93 4.84 7.33
N LEU A 470 20.44 3.63 7.05
CA LEU A 470 19.29 3.43 6.17
C LEU A 470 18.00 3.78 6.92
N VAL A 471 17.16 4.63 6.33
CA VAL A 471 15.90 5.14 6.89
C VAL A 471 14.81 5.08 5.82
N LEU A 472 13.58 4.72 6.21
CA LEU A 472 12.39 4.69 5.35
C LEU A 472 11.30 5.57 5.96
N GLY A 473 10.61 6.33 5.11
CA GLY A 473 9.48 7.22 5.45
C GLY A 473 9.84 8.52 6.17
N ASN A 474 11.11 8.78 6.45
CA ASN A 474 11.59 10.05 6.98
C ASN A 474 13.11 10.19 6.79
N GLU A 475 13.66 11.32 7.20
CA GLU A 475 15.10 11.56 7.40
C GLU A 475 15.60 10.98 8.75
N ALA A 476 16.92 10.81 8.88
CA ALA A 476 17.56 10.44 10.14
C ALA A 476 17.24 11.41 11.30
N SER A 477 17.06 12.70 11.01
CA SER A 477 16.64 13.74 11.96
C SER A 477 15.13 13.81 12.23
N GLY A 478 14.29 13.12 11.45
CA GLY A 478 12.83 13.07 11.65
C GLY A 478 12.03 14.26 11.08
N ASP A 479 12.70 15.19 10.41
CA ASP A 479 12.18 16.48 9.93
C ASP A 479 11.71 16.47 8.46
N ARG A 480 11.75 15.33 7.77
CA ARG A 480 11.30 15.14 6.37
C ARG A 480 10.33 13.96 6.21
N PRO A 481 9.20 13.94 6.95
CA PRO A 481 8.28 12.81 6.95
C PRO A 481 7.66 12.58 5.57
N TRP A 482 7.46 11.30 5.23
CA TRP A 482 6.70 10.85 4.08
C TRP A 482 5.59 9.89 4.53
N GLN A 483 4.38 10.15 4.05
CA GLN A 483 3.19 9.37 4.35
C GLN A 483 2.83 8.45 3.18
N GLY A 484 2.51 7.19 3.48
CA GLY A 484 2.18 6.19 2.48
C GLY A 484 2.45 4.76 2.92
N VAL A 485 2.40 3.82 1.98
CA VAL A 485 2.71 2.40 2.19
C VAL A 485 3.96 2.00 1.40
N ILE A 486 4.87 1.29 2.04
CA ILE A 486 5.99 0.61 1.39
C ILE A 486 5.69 -0.89 1.39
N ARG A 487 5.43 -1.45 0.21
CA ARG A 487 5.14 -2.88 0.00
C ARG A 487 6.42 -3.71 -0.14
N PHE A 488 7.51 -3.10 -0.61
CA PHE A 488 8.82 -3.74 -0.78
C PHE A 488 9.92 -2.70 -0.90
N LEU A 489 11.13 -3.05 -0.45
CA LEU A 489 12.37 -2.35 -0.75
C LEU A 489 13.50 -3.36 -0.97
N ALA A 490 14.26 -3.22 -2.05
CA ALA A 490 15.53 -3.90 -2.26
C ALA A 490 16.62 -2.92 -2.69
N ILE A 491 17.85 -3.19 -2.26
CA ILE A 491 19.06 -2.50 -2.72
C ILE A 491 19.99 -3.54 -3.32
N HIS A 492 20.42 -3.34 -4.56
CA HIS A 492 21.40 -4.17 -5.27
C HIS A 492 22.72 -3.39 -5.43
N ASN A 493 23.88 -4.07 -5.38
CA ASN A 493 25.16 -3.43 -5.69
C ASN A 493 25.56 -3.44 -7.18
N ARG A 494 24.56 -3.49 -8.07
CA ARG A 494 24.68 -3.37 -9.53
C ARG A 494 23.53 -2.53 -10.08
N ALA A 495 23.77 -1.85 -11.20
CA ALA A 495 22.69 -1.26 -11.99
C ALA A 495 21.95 -2.39 -12.74
N LEU A 496 20.65 -2.53 -12.51
CA LEU A 496 19.81 -3.47 -13.26
C LEU A 496 19.57 -2.95 -14.69
N SER A 497 19.53 -3.86 -15.66
CA SER A 497 19.13 -3.52 -17.03
C SER A 497 17.64 -3.25 -17.13
N ALA A 498 17.18 -2.55 -18.17
CA ALA A 498 15.75 -2.27 -18.35
C ALA A 498 14.91 -3.55 -18.45
N GLU A 499 15.47 -4.62 -19.02
CA GLU A 499 14.84 -5.94 -19.10
C GLU A 499 14.74 -6.61 -17.72
N GLN A 500 15.73 -6.42 -16.84
CA GLN A 500 15.70 -6.92 -15.45
C GLN A 500 14.71 -6.13 -14.59
N ILE A 501 14.62 -4.82 -14.79
CA ILE A 501 13.64 -3.94 -14.13
C ILE A 501 12.21 -4.29 -14.57
N GLN A 502 11.98 -4.50 -15.87
CA GLN A 502 10.71 -5.01 -16.39
C GLN A 502 10.39 -6.40 -15.86
N THR A 503 11.39 -7.29 -15.76
CA THR A 503 11.21 -8.64 -15.15
C THR A 503 10.77 -8.53 -13.68
N ASN A 504 11.34 -7.61 -12.90
CA ASN A 504 10.94 -7.38 -11.51
C ASN A 504 9.58 -6.69 -11.38
N PHE A 505 9.18 -5.88 -12.37
CA PHE A 505 7.83 -5.30 -12.45
C PHE A 505 6.78 -6.36 -12.75
N ASP A 506 6.97 -7.13 -13.83
CA ASP A 506 6.06 -8.18 -14.30
C ASP A 506 5.89 -9.30 -13.24
N ALA A 507 6.95 -9.59 -12.47
CA ALA A 507 6.89 -10.55 -11.36
C ALA A 507 6.13 -10.01 -10.13
N GLY A 508 5.91 -8.70 -10.02
CA GLY A 508 5.09 -8.07 -8.98
C GLY A 508 5.67 -8.06 -7.56
N VAL A 509 4.78 -7.79 -6.60
CA VAL A 509 5.08 -7.61 -5.17
C VAL A 509 3.97 -8.18 -4.27
N GLY A 510 4.24 -8.27 -2.97
CA GLY A 510 3.26 -8.57 -1.93
C GLY A 510 2.80 -10.03 -1.91
N GLU A 511 1.99 -10.33 -0.90
CA GLU A 511 1.40 -11.64 -0.68
C GLU A 511 0.41 -11.96 -1.81
N ARG A 512 0.71 -13.02 -2.57
CA ARG A 512 -0.09 -13.45 -3.72
C ARG A 512 -0.26 -14.96 -3.76
N TYR A 513 -1.44 -15.38 -4.20
CA TYR A 513 -1.84 -16.77 -4.34
C TYR A 513 -2.48 -17.00 -5.70
N TYR A 514 -2.25 -18.18 -6.27
CA TYR A 514 -3.11 -18.72 -7.30
C TYR A 514 -4.23 -19.53 -6.64
N LEU A 515 -5.48 -19.14 -6.87
CA LEU A 515 -6.69 -19.87 -6.41
C LEU A 515 -7.32 -20.65 -7.58
N PRO A 516 -7.01 -21.95 -7.75
CA PRO A 516 -7.59 -22.80 -8.80
C PRO A 516 -8.95 -23.38 -8.37
N PHE A 517 -10.05 -22.66 -8.67
CA PHE A 517 -11.41 -23.10 -8.37
C PHE A 517 -11.82 -24.30 -9.25
N TYR A 518 -12.12 -25.45 -8.64
CA TYR A 518 -12.49 -26.66 -9.39
C TYR A 518 -13.89 -26.55 -10.01
N ILE A 519 -13.99 -26.91 -11.29
CA ILE A 519 -15.24 -26.95 -12.08
C ILE A 519 -15.47 -28.29 -12.79
N GLY A 520 -14.61 -29.28 -12.57
CA GLY A 520 -14.57 -30.51 -13.35
C GLY A 520 -15.80 -31.40 -13.24
N ASP A 521 -16.58 -31.29 -12.16
CA ASP A 521 -17.86 -31.97 -11.97
C ASP A 521 -18.99 -31.32 -12.78
N LEU A 522 -18.99 -30.00 -12.95
CA LEU A 522 -19.96 -29.29 -13.81
C LEU A 522 -19.75 -29.58 -15.30
N ILE A 523 -18.50 -29.80 -15.73
CA ILE A 523 -18.17 -29.98 -17.16
C ILE A 523 -17.78 -31.42 -17.54
N ASN A 524 -17.76 -32.34 -16.57
CA ASN A 524 -17.33 -33.74 -16.72
C ASN A 524 -15.89 -33.89 -17.25
N GLN A 525 -14.98 -33.01 -16.81
CA GLN A 525 -13.55 -33.06 -17.11
C GLN A 525 -12.74 -33.05 -15.81
N ASP A 526 -12.18 -34.20 -15.44
CA ASP A 526 -11.31 -34.30 -14.26
C ASP A 526 -10.08 -33.38 -14.41
N GLY A 527 -9.66 -32.77 -13.30
CA GLY A 527 -8.53 -31.82 -13.24
C GLY A 527 -8.80 -30.44 -13.83
N ALA A 528 -10.05 -30.07 -14.12
CA ALA A 528 -10.41 -28.77 -14.71
C ALA A 528 -10.68 -27.68 -13.65
N TYR A 529 -10.00 -26.53 -13.80
CA TYR A 529 -10.05 -25.40 -12.87
C TYR A 529 -10.18 -24.04 -13.59
N ILE A 530 -10.78 -23.07 -12.91
CA ILE A 530 -10.65 -21.64 -13.22
C ILE A 530 -9.72 -21.03 -12.17
N VAL A 531 -8.56 -20.54 -12.59
CA VAL A 531 -7.53 -19.99 -11.70
C VAL A 531 -7.60 -18.47 -11.71
N PHE A 532 -7.52 -17.87 -10.53
CA PHE A 532 -7.27 -16.44 -10.35
C PHE A 532 -5.87 -16.22 -9.74
N GLU A 533 -5.20 -15.13 -10.12
CA GLU A 533 -4.18 -14.52 -9.28
C GLU A 533 -4.91 -13.67 -8.22
N VAL A 534 -4.58 -13.82 -6.95
CA VAL A 534 -5.23 -13.13 -5.83
C VAL A 534 -4.18 -12.52 -4.93
N SER A 535 -4.27 -11.21 -4.65
CA SER A 535 -3.49 -10.53 -3.61
C SER A 535 -4.40 -9.89 -2.57
N ARG A 536 -3.85 -9.63 -1.39
CA ARG A 536 -4.33 -8.54 -0.52
C ARG A 536 -3.96 -7.21 -1.18
N PHE A 537 -4.94 -6.37 -1.46
CA PHE A 537 -4.71 -5.05 -2.06
C PHE A 537 -4.40 -4.01 -0.98
N ASP A 538 -5.17 -4.05 0.11
CA ASP A 538 -5.01 -3.30 1.36
C ASP A 538 -5.56 -4.16 2.52
N ASN A 539 -5.65 -3.58 3.72
CA ASN A 539 -6.21 -4.26 4.90
C ASN A 539 -7.69 -4.67 4.76
N TYR A 540 -8.41 -4.15 3.76
CA TYR A 540 -9.88 -4.26 3.64
C TYR A 540 -10.34 -4.94 2.35
N SER A 541 -9.44 -5.30 1.43
CA SER A 541 -9.80 -5.87 0.14
C SER A 541 -8.78 -6.85 -0.47
N TYR A 542 -9.31 -7.85 -1.18
CA TYR A 542 -8.55 -8.75 -2.05
C TYR A 542 -8.69 -8.30 -3.51
N LEU A 543 -7.58 -8.18 -4.23
CA LEU A 543 -7.58 -8.05 -5.69
C LEU A 543 -7.59 -9.44 -6.32
N PHE A 544 -8.72 -9.83 -6.90
CA PHE A 544 -8.82 -10.97 -7.80
C PHE A 544 -8.48 -10.50 -9.22
N ASN A 545 -7.56 -11.18 -9.91
CA ASN A 545 -7.00 -10.75 -11.18
C ASN A 545 -6.88 -11.87 -12.23
N ALA A 546 -6.85 -11.46 -13.49
CA ALA A 546 -6.42 -12.22 -14.66
C ALA A 546 -6.91 -13.69 -14.77
N PRO A 547 -8.21 -13.99 -14.62
CA PRO A 547 -8.69 -15.37 -14.59
C PRO A 547 -8.37 -16.15 -15.86
N TYR A 548 -7.94 -17.39 -15.70
CA TYR A 548 -7.66 -18.33 -16.77
C TYR A 548 -8.22 -19.73 -16.49
N PHE A 549 -8.50 -20.49 -17.54
CA PHE A 549 -8.91 -21.90 -17.46
C PHE A 549 -7.69 -22.81 -17.67
N ILE A 550 -7.52 -23.82 -16.82
CA ILE A 550 -6.45 -24.83 -16.95
C ILE A 550 -6.98 -26.22 -16.59
N ASN A 551 -6.36 -27.26 -17.17
CA ASN A 551 -6.53 -28.64 -16.73
C ASN A 551 -5.20 -29.22 -16.26
N LEU A 552 -5.07 -29.49 -14.95
CA LEU A 552 -3.83 -29.99 -14.32
C LEU A 552 -3.55 -31.49 -14.60
N LYS A 553 -4.31 -32.11 -15.52
CA LYS A 553 -4.18 -33.51 -15.93
C LYS A 553 -4.13 -33.69 -17.45
N GLN A 554 -4.27 -32.63 -18.25
CA GLN A 554 -4.38 -32.70 -19.71
C GLN A 554 -3.77 -31.48 -20.41
N ASP A 555 -2.68 -31.71 -21.13
CA ASP A 555 -1.92 -30.71 -21.90
C ASP A 555 -2.74 -30.09 -23.07
N THR A 556 -3.79 -30.78 -23.53
CA THR A 556 -4.70 -30.28 -24.57
C THR A 556 -6.16 -30.66 -24.29
N ILE A 557 -7.06 -29.67 -24.35
CA ILE A 557 -8.52 -29.87 -24.22
C ILE A 557 -9.17 -29.64 -25.58
N SER A 558 -9.60 -30.71 -26.26
CA SER A 558 -10.22 -30.62 -27.61
C SER A 558 -11.74 -30.40 -27.61
N GLN A 559 -12.41 -30.64 -26.48
CA GLN A 559 -13.84 -30.40 -26.30
C GLN A 559 -14.09 -28.94 -25.92
N GLN A 560 -14.89 -28.22 -26.71
CA GLN A 560 -15.35 -26.88 -26.34
C GLN A 560 -16.53 -26.93 -25.37
N VAL A 561 -16.48 -26.11 -24.32
CA VAL A 561 -17.54 -25.95 -23.31
C VAL A 561 -17.94 -24.48 -23.21
N ALA A 562 -19.20 -24.14 -23.46
CA ALA A 562 -19.68 -22.76 -23.37
C ALA A 562 -19.68 -22.25 -21.92
N MET A 563 -19.12 -21.06 -21.68
CA MET A 563 -19.12 -20.36 -20.38
C MET A 563 -19.67 -18.94 -20.54
N LYS A 564 -20.59 -18.54 -19.66
CA LYS A 564 -21.15 -17.18 -19.60
C LYS A 564 -21.29 -16.68 -18.17
N GLY A 565 -21.08 -15.38 -17.98
CA GLY A 565 -21.37 -14.64 -16.76
C GLY A 565 -20.67 -15.22 -15.53
N LEU A 566 -19.36 -14.99 -15.45
CA LEU A 566 -18.55 -15.40 -14.29
C LEU A 566 -18.72 -14.36 -13.17
N ARG A 567 -19.10 -14.79 -11.97
CA ARG A 567 -19.16 -13.96 -10.76
C ARG A 567 -18.37 -14.60 -9.64
N LEU A 568 -17.75 -13.78 -8.81
CA LEU A 568 -17.09 -14.19 -7.57
C LEU A 568 -18.10 -14.14 -6.42
N GLY A 569 -18.12 -15.18 -5.60
CA GLY A 569 -18.84 -15.25 -4.34
C GLY A 569 -17.88 -15.30 -3.16
N ILE A 570 -18.37 -14.87 -2.00
CA ILE A 570 -17.65 -14.82 -0.73
C ILE A 570 -18.63 -15.19 0.40
N ASN A 571 -18.22 -15.95 1.41
CA ASN A 571 -18.98 -16.19 2.65
C ASN A 571 -20.48 -16.48 2.46
N GLY A 572 -20.79 -17.44 1.59
CA GLY A 572 -22.15 -17.87 1.29
C GLY A 572 -23.00 -16.94 0.41
N LYS A 573 -22.46 -15.85 -0.16
CA LYS A 573 -23.20 -14.89 -1.00
C LYS A 573 -22.43 -14.45 -2.25
N VAL A 574 -23.12 -13.88 -3.22
CA VAL A 574 -22.51 -13.22 -4.39
C VAL A 574 -22.67 -11.70 -4.22
N PRO A 575 -21.59 -10.92 -4.06
CA PRO A 575 -21.65 -9.47 -3.96
C PRO A 575 -22.33 -8.81 -5.17
N GLN A 576 -23.18 -7.81 -4.93
CA GLN A 576 -23.91 -7.08 -5.98
C GLN A 576 -23.03 -6.11 -6.79
N VAL A 577 -21.85 -5.78 -6.26
CA VAL A 577 -20.83 -4.92 -6.89
C VAL A 577 -19.52 -5.72 -7.04
N ALA A 578 -18.50 -5.14 -7.68
CA ALA A 578 -17.21 -5.79 -7.95
C ALA A 578 -17.32 -7.14 -8.70
N GLN A 579 -18.12 -7.16 -9.77
CA GLN A 579 -18.31 -8.33 -10.62
C GLN A 579 -17.77 -8.10 -12.04
N SER A 580 -16.47 -7.74 -12.16
CA SER A 580 -15.81 -7.41 -13.44
C SER A 580 -15.99 -8.47 -14.55
N TYR A 581 -16.22 -9.73 -14.16
CA TYR A 581 -16.28 -10.89 -15.06
C TYR A 581 -17.71 -11.28 -15.48
N ALA A 582 -18.75 -10.61 -14.96
CA ALA A 582 -20.16 -10.93 -15.18
C ALA A 582 -20.62 -10.77 -16.65
N ARG A 583 -19.76 -10.23 -17.53
CA ARG A 583 -20.00 -10.09 -18.98
C ARG A 583 -19.20 -11.07 -19.84
N LEU A 584 -18.40 -11.97 -19.26
CA LEU A 584 -17.70 -13.01 -20.02
C LEU A 584 -18.70 -13.91 -20.77
N ASN A 585 -18.37 -14.23 -22.02
CA ASN A 585 -19.16 -15.09 -22.91
C ASN A 585 -18.18 -15.72 -23.90
N THR A 586 -17.76 -16.96 -23.63
CA THR A 586 -16.64 -17.62 -24.30
C THR A 586 -16.83 -19.14 -24.36
N GLN A 587 -15.88 -19.85 -24.95
CA GLN A 587 -15.79 -21.30 -24.89
C GLN A 587 -14.45 -21.70 -24.24
N LEU A 588 -14.51 -22.59 -23.25
CA LEU A 588 -13.35 -23.23 -22.66
C LEU A 588 -12.89 -24.37 -23.57
N GLY A 589 -11.58 -24.48 -23.82
CA GLY A 589 -10.99 -25.51 -24.67
C GLY A 589 -11.06 -25.24 -26.18
N GLY A 590 -10.59 -26.21 -26.96
CA GLY A 590 -10.34 -26.09 -28.40
C GLY A 590 -9.11 -25.23 -28.69
N ASP A 591 -9.10 -24.58 -29.86
CA ASP A 591 -7.96 -23.80 -30.40
C ASP A 591 -7.45 -22.64 -29.51
N GLY A 592 -8.17 -22.30 -28.43
CA GLY A 592 -7.80 -21.27 -27.45
C GLY A 592 -7.02 -21.77 -26.23
N TYR A 593 -6.72 -23.07 -26.15
CA TYR A 593 -6.08 -23.72 -24.99
C TYR A 593 -4.66 -24.21 -25.31
N SER A 594 -3.76 -24.08 -24.34
CA SER A 594 -2.37 -24.54 -24.40
C SER A 594 -1.94 -25.19 -23.07
N GLU A 595 -0.70 -25.69 -23.00
CA GLU A 595 -0.07 -26.16 -21.76
C GLU A 595 -0.07 -25.11 -20.64
N GLN A 596 -0.12 -23.82 -20.99
CA GLN A 596 -0.23 -22.68 -20.07
C GLN A 596 -1.70 -22.30 -19.75
N GLY A 597 -2.65 -23.14 -20.16
CA GLY A 597 -4.09 -22.89 -20.04
C GLY A 597 -4.66 -21.97 -21.12
N GLN A 598 -5.72 -21.25 -20.76
CA GLN A 598 -6.49 -20.32 -21.60
C GLN A 598 -6.90 -19.08 -20.80
N THR A 599 -6.33 -17.91 -21.10
CA THR A 599 -6.73 -16.64 -20.48
C THR A 599 -8.19 -16.28 -20.80
N LEU A 600 -8.98 -15.94 -19.77
CA LEU A 600 -10.40 -15.58 -19.90
C LEU A 600 -10.62 -14.07 -19.77
N SER A 601 -9.81 -13.37 -18.97
CA SER A 601 -9.81 -11.92 -18.83
C SER A 601 -8.43 -11.39 -18.44
N ARG A 602 -8.22 -10.07 -18.64
CA ARG A 602 -7.09 -9.29 -18.10
C ARG A 602 -7.54 -8.21 -17.10
N LEU A 603 -8.81 -8.24 -16.72
CA LEU A 603 -9.37 -7.31 -15.73
C LEU A 603 -9.13 -7.82 -14.31
N GLY A 604 -8.98 -6.90 -13.37
CA GLY A 604 -9.09 -7.17 -11.93
C GLY A 604 -10.49 -6.88 -11.38
N THR A 605 -10.74 -7.28 -10.14
CA THR A 605 -11.87 -6.83 -9.32
C THR A 605 -11.50 -6.91 -7.83
N LEU A 606 -12.02 -5.99 -7.02
CA LEU A 606 -11.75 -5.94 -5.57
C LEU A 606 -12.91 -6.56 -4.79
N LEU A 607 -12.68 -7.66 -4.10
CA LEU A 607 -13.62 -8.19 -3.10
C LEU A 607 -13.27 -7.60 -1.73
N PRO A 608 -14.24 -7.23 -0.88
CA PRO A 608 -13.96 -6.86 0.49
C PRO A 608 -13.40 -8.06 1.27
N VAL A 609 -12.55 -7.77 2.25
CA VAL A 609 -12.25 -8.68 3.37
C VAL A 609 -13.45 -8.61 4.31
N GLU A 610 -14.07 -9.75 4.60
CA GLU A 610 -15.20 -9.80 5.53
C GLU A 610 -14.87 -10.64 6.78
N GLN A 611 -13.93 -11.59 6.66
CA GLN A 611 -13.51 -12.53 7.69
C GLN A 611 -12.01 -12.79 7.52
N GLU A 612 -11.16 -12.00 8.17
CA GLU A 612 -9.72 -12.01 7.90
C GLU A 612 -9.11 -13.42 8.07
N GLY A 613 -8.43 -13.90 7.02
CA GLY A 613 -7.85 -15.25 6.95
C GLY A 613 -8.85 -16.37 6.64
N ASN A 614 -10.11 -16.21 7.04
CA ASN A 614 -11.13 -17.26 6.97
C ASN A 614 -12.10 -17.16 5.78
N ASP A 615 -12.14 -16.01 5.08
CA ASP A 615 -13.01 -15.75 3.91
C ASP A 615 -13.08 -16.94 2.92
N GLU A 616 -14.27 -17.50 2.75
CA GLU A 616 -14.53 -18.58 1.79
C GLU A 616 -14.98 -18.00 0.44
N PHE A 617 -14.18 -18.21 -0.61
CA PHE A 617 -14.47 -17.79 -1.97
C PHE A 617 -15.05 -18.92 -2.82
N PHE A 618 -15.89 -18.57 -3.80
CA PHE A 618 -16.37 -19.50 -4.83
C PHE A 618 -16.70 -18.76 -6.13
N LEU A 619 -16.93 -19.48 -7.23
CA LEU A 619 -17.37 -18.92 -8.50
C LEU A 619 -18.82 -19.31 -8.80
N SER A 620 -19.56 -18.39 -9.43
CA SER A 620 -20.91 -18.61 -9.94
C SER A 620 -20.98 -18.31 -11.45
N PHE A 621 -21.76 -19.10 -12.18
CA PHE A 621 -21.90 -19.01 -13.65
C PHE A 621 -23.35 -18.78 -14.11
N ASP A 622 -23.58 -17.85 -15.05
CA ASP A 622 -24.87 -17.76 -15.77
C ASP A 622 -25.05 -18.98 -16.70
N GLN A 623 -23.97 -19.45 -17.31
CA GLN A 623 -23.93 -20.74 -17.99
C GLN A 623 -22.54 -21.38 -17.86
N LEU A 624 -22.49 -22.67 -17.56
CA LEU A 624 -21.30 -23.49 -17.75
C LEU A 624 -21.70 -24.86 -18.32
N GLY A 625 -21.37 -25.09 -19.59
CA GLY A 625 -21.79 -26.28 -20.33
C GLY A 625 -23.31 -26.40 -20.43
N SER A 626 -23.84 -27.48 -19.86
CA SER A 626 -25.28 -27.76 -19.73
C SER A 626 -25.94 -27.14 -18.49
N HIS A 627 -25.17 -26.59 -17.56
CA HIS A 627 -25.68 -25.92 -16.36
C HIS A 627 -25.93 -24.45 -16.66
N SER A 628 -27.03 -23.88 -16.14
CA SER A 628 -27.38 -22.46 -16.34
C SER A 628 -28.22 -21.89 -15.20
N HIS A 629 -27.91 -20.66 -14.81
CA HIS A 629 -28.66 -19.84 -13.87
C HIS A 629 -29.04 -18.51 -14.55
N VAL A 630 -30.19 -17.92 -14.19
CA VAL A 630 -30.60 -16.60 -14.71
C VAL A 630 -30.35 -15.54 -13.64
N TYR A 631 -29.11 -15.03 -13.60
CA TYR A 631 -28.78 -13.97 -12.66
C TYR A 631 -29.58 -12.71 -13.01
N THR A 632 -30.35 -12.23 -12.04
CA THR A 632 -31.14 -11.01 -12.19
C THR A 632 -30.34 -9.87 -11.61
N GLU A 633 -29.73 -9.04 -12.47
CA GLU A 633 -29.01 -7.85 -12.02
C GLU A 633 -29.93 -7.01 -11.11
N PRO A 634 -29.50 -6.63 -9.89
CA PRO A 634 -30.33 -5.83 -9.01
C PRO A 634 -30.71 -4.54 -9.73
N GLN A 635 -32.00 -4.18 -9.69
CA GLN A 635 -32.40 -2.84 -10.10
C GLN A 635 -31.61 -1.85 -9.24
N PRO A 636 -30.95 -0.83 -9.83
CA PRO A 636 -30.30 0.20 -9.05
C PRO A 636 -31.33 0.75 -8.05
N LEU A 637 -31.04 0.59 -6.76
CA LEU A 637 -31.84 1.27 -5.74
C LEU A 637 -31.82 2.75 -6.11
N PRO A 638 -32.98 3.44 -6.19
CA PRO A 638 -32.97 4.87 -6.41
C PRO A 638 -32.12 5.47 -5.29
N LEU A 639 -31.05 6.19 -5.66
CA LEU A 639 -30.09 6.76 -4.73
C LEU A 639 -30.88 7.39 -3.58
N GLN A 640 -30.73 6.85 -2.37
CA GLN A 640 -31.21 7.59 -1.22
C GLN A 640 -30.47 8.93 -1.23
N PRO A 641 -31.16 10.07 -1.03
CA PRO A 641 -30.48 11.34 -0.89
C PRO A 641 -29.39 11.16 0.16
N ALA A 642 -28.14 11.47 -0.19
CA ALA A 642 -27.03 11.26 0.72
C ALA A 642 -27.32 12.04 2.01
N THR A 643 -27.54 11.31 3.10
CA THR A 643 -27.54 11.89 4.44
C THR A 643 -26.10 12.16 4.81
N TYR A 644 -25.57 13.25 4.25
CA TYR A 644 -24.52 14.03 4.87
C TYR A 644 -24.92 14.28 6.35
N GLY A 645 -23.93 14.56 7.20
CA GLY A 645 -24.18 14.82 8.63
C GLY A 645 -24.98 16.10 8.89
N GLN A 646 -24.75 16.76 10.03
CA GLN A 646 -25.17 18.16 10.13
C GLN A 646 -24.34 18.98 9.13
N GLN A 647 -24.92 19.24 7.95
CA GLN A 647 -24.41 20.24 7.03
C GLN A 647 -24.27 21.58 7.76
N PRO A 648 -23.17 22.31 7.58
CA PRO A 648 -23.05 23.67 8.10
C PRO A 648 -24.27 24.52 7.72
N LEU A 649 -24.82 25.25 8.69
CA LEU A 649 -26.00 26.10 8.48
C LEU A 649 -25.68 27.34 7.62
N GLU A 650 -24.38 27.62 7.47
CA GLU A 650 -23.74 28.51 6.52
C GLU A 650 -22.47 27.77 6.05
N GLY A 651 -22.19 27.73 4.74
CA GLY A 651 -21.07 26.97 4.17
C GLY A 651 -20.35 27.70 3.03
N LEU A 652 -19.43 27.01 2.36
CA LEU A 652 -18.75 27.51 1.15
C LEU A 652 -19.15 26.70 -0.09
N ARG A 653 -19.18 27.33 -1.26
CA ARG A 653 -19.35 26.63 -2.53
C ARG A 653 -18.11 25.81 -2.90
N THR A 654 -18.32 24.57 -3.30
CA THR A 654 -17.28 23.72 -3.89
C THR A 654 -16.82 24.27 -5.26
N PHE A 655 -15.65 23.83 -5.75
CA PHE A 655 -15.08 24.23 -7.04
C PHE A 655 -16.08 24.14 -8.21
N ALA A 656 -16.94 23.12 -8.22
CA ALA A 656 -17.94 22.91 -9.27
C ALA A 656 -19.11 23.91 -9.15
N GLU A 657 -19.56 24.18 -7.93
CA GLU A 657 -20.63 25.15 -7.66
C GLU A 657 -20.16 26.59 -7.88
N ILE A 658 -18.89 26.90 -7.59
CA ILE A 658 -18.26 28.17 -7.95
C ILE A 658 -18.31 28.35 -9.47
N ASN A 659 -17.89 27.35 -10.26
CA ASN A 659 -17.89 27.44 -11.73
C ASN A 659 -19.31 27.64 -12.29
N ALA A 660 -20.27 26.81 -11.86
CA ALA A 660 -21.67 26.90 -12.27
C ALA A 660 -22.33 28.22 -11.82
N THR A 661 -21.96 28.75 -10.64
CA THR A 661 -22.46 30.03 -10.13
C THR A 661 -21.89 31.20 -10.91
N MET A 662 -20.58 31.22 -11.19
CA MET A 662 -19.97 32.27 -12.01
C MET A 662 -20.52 32.28 -13.44
N SER A 663 -20.72 31.10 -14.03
CA SER A 663 -21.39 30.96 -15.33
C SER A 663 -22.82 31.51 -15.31
N ARG A 664 -23.62 31.18 -14.28
CA ARG A 664 -25.00 31.68 -14.13
C ARG A 664 -25.05 33.19 -13.88
N LEU A 665 -24.17 33.73 -13.04
CA LEU A 665 -24.16 35.15 -12.67
C LEU A 665 -23.74 36.02 -13.86
N THR A 666 -22.68 35.65 -14.58
CA THR A 666 -22.24 36.39 -15.77
C THR A 666 -23.14 36.15 -16.99
N GLY A 667 -23.68 34.94 -17.15
CA GLY A 667 -24.33 34.51 -18.39
C GLY A 667 -23.36 33.97 -19.44
N VAL A 668 -22.08 33.77 -19.09
CA VAL A 668 -21.04 33.14 -19.91
C VAL A 668 -21.08 31.62 -19.70
N PRO A 669 -21.24 30.78 -20.73
CA PRO A 669 -21.21 29.33 -20.57
C PRO A 669 -19.85 28.83 -20.04
N GLU A 670 -19.85 27.79 -19.19
CA GLU A 670 -18.63 27.15 -18.67
C GLU A 670 -17.68 26.65 -19.78
N SER A 671 -18.19 26.45 -21.00
CA SER A 671 -17.45 26.02 -22.20
C SER A 671 -16.99 27.16 -23.12
N TYR A 672 -17.04 28.42 -22.68
CA TYR A 672 -16.82 29.60 -23.52
C TYR A 672 -15.44 30.24 -23.30
N GLY A 673 -14.69 30.47 -24.39
CA GLY A 673 -13.37 31.10 -24.33
C GLY A 673 -12.36 30.24 -23.58
N ASP A 674 -11.48 30.89 -22.81
CA ASP A 674 -10.41 30.24 -22.05
C ASP A 674 -10.87 29.74 -20.66
N VAL A 675 -12.12 30.03 -20.26
CA VAL A 675 -12.76 29.58 -19.01
C VAL A 675 -12.53 28.09 -18.71
N PRO A 676 -12.66 27.13 -19.65
CA PRO A 676 -12.43 25.71 -19.35
C PRO A 676 -10.98 25.41 -18.94
N GLY A 677 -10.02 26.10 -19.56
CA GLY A 677 -8.59 25.94 -19.26
C GLY A 677 -8.27 26.53 -17.90
N THR A 678 -8.69 27.77 -17.66
CA THR A 678 -8.52 28.47 -16.37
C THR A 678 -9.16 27.69 -15.22
N TYR A 679 -10.40 27.21 -15.40
CA TYR A 679 -11.06 26.34 -14.41
C TYR A 679 -10.30 25.03 -14.18
N SER A 680 -9.84 24.35 -15.24
CA SER A 680 -9.08 23.10 -15.10
C SER A 680 -7.76 23.29 -14.34
N THR A 681 -7.06 24.40 -14.58
CA THR A 681 -5.81 24.75 -13.88
C THR A 681 -6.06 25.12 -12.41
N LEU A 682 -7.13 25.87 -12.13
CA LEU A 682 -7.43 26.38 -10.79
C LEU A 682 -8.24 25.39 -9.93
N ARG A 683 -8.75 24.29 -10.49
CA ARG A 683 -9.59 23.32 -9.77
C ARG A 683 -8.95 22.80 -8.48
N ALA A 684 -7.65 22.52 -8.49
CA ALA A 684 -6.90 22.07 -7.31
C ALA A 684 -6.65 23.19 -6.27
N GLN A 685 -6.87 24.45 -6.65
CA GLN A 685 -6.76 25.61 -5.75
C GLN A 685 -8.11 26.04 -5.17
N LEU A 686 -9.24 25.49 -5.64
CA LEU A 686 -10.60 25.84 -5.19
C LEU A 686 -11.11 24.87 -4.09
N PRO A 687 -12.11 25.26 -3.27
CA PRO A 687 -12.63 24.40 -2.20
C PRO A 687 -13.17 23.06 -2.72
N SER A 688 -12.79 21.95 -2.10
CA SER A 688 -13.28 20.61 -2.43
C SER A 688 -14.61 20.25 -1.74
N GLU A 689 -14.89 20.89 -0.61
CA GLU A 689 -15.97 20.56 0.33
C GLU A 689 -16.63 21.85 0.85
N GLU A 690 -17.84 21.73 1.42
CA GLU A 690 -18.66 22.89 1.83
C GLU A 690 -18.24 23.53 3.18
N ASN A 691 -17.04 23.22 3.67
CA ASN A 691 -16.56 23.57 5.00
C ASN A 691 -15.80 24.92 5.04
N MET A 692 -16.26 25.86 5.89
CA MET A 692 -15.56 27.14 6.11
C MET A 692 -14.19 26.99 6.78
N GLU A 693 -14.01 26.01 7.67
CA GLU A 693 -12.76 25.82 8.42
C GLU A 693 -11.61 25.34 7.51
N ALA A 694 -11.95 24.79 6.34
CA ALA A 694 -11.02 24.40 5.28
C ALA A 694 -10.64 25.56 4.32
N PHE A 695 -11.01 26.81 4.63
CA PHE A 695 -10.75 27.93 3.72
C PHE A 695 -9.28 28.37 3.74
N LEU A 696 -8.61 28.24 2.60
CA LEU A 696 -7.19 28.59 2.43
C LEU A 696 -6.99 29.86 1.60
N THR A 697 -5.91 30.60 1.85
CA THR A 697 -5.54 31.79 1.07
C THR A 697 -5.34 31.49 -0.42
N ALA A 698 -4.92 30.27 -0.78
CA ALA A 698 -4.86 29.80 -2.16
C ALA A 698 -6.25 29.79 -2.85
N GLN A 699 -7.31 29.44 -2.10
CA GLN A 699 -8.68 29.42 -2.63
C GLN A 699 -9.21 30.82 -2.91
N GLN A 700 -8.84 31.81 -2.10
CA GLN A 700 -9.13 33.22 -2.41
C GLN A 700 -8.47 33.67 -3.73
N VAL A 701 -7.25 33.22 -3.99
CA VAL A 701 -6.52 33.52 -5.24
C VAL A 701 -7.15 32.79 -6.44
N GLY A 702 -7.48 31.50 -6.30
CA GLY A 702 -8.17 30.73 -7.35
C GLY A 702 -9.54 31.31 -7.71
N VAL A 703 -10.34 31.69 -6.71
CA VAL A 703 -11.63 32.37 -6.90
C VAL A 703 -11.44 33.69 -7.64
N ALA A 704 -10.46 34.51 -7.25
CA ALA A 704 -10.20 35.79 -7.91
C ALA A 704 -9.77 35.62 -9.38
N GLN A 705 -8.90 34.65 -9.68
CA GLN A 705 -8.45 34.39 -11.06
C GLN A 705 -9.58 33.85 -11.95
N LEU A 706 -10.42 32.94 -11.45
CA LEU A 706 -11.57 32.44 -12.19
C LEU A 706 -12.63 33.54 -12.41
N ALA A 707 -12.86 34.41 -11.42
CA ALA A 707 -13.74 35.58 -11.54
C ALA A 707 -13.22 36.58 -12.59
N ILE A 708 -11.91 36.80 -12.65
CA ILE A 708 -11.28 37.62 -13.70
C ILE A 708 -11.56 37.05 -15.09
N GLU A 709 -11.42 35.74 -15.30
CA GLU A 709 -11.67 35.14 -16.62
C GLU A 709 -13.15 35.18 -17.02
N TYR A 710 -14.07 34.85 -16.11
CA TYR A 710 -15.51 34.96 -16.39
C TYR A 710 -15.92 36.40 -16.75
N CYS A 711 -15.38 37.41 -16.06
CA CYS A 711 -15.64 38.81 -16.35
C CYS A 711 -14.91 39.32 -17.61
N ASN A 712 -13.73 38.78 -17.94
CA ASN A 712 -13.04 39.01 -19.19
C ASN A 712 -13.86 38.52 -20.39
N ALA A 713 -14.28 37.25 -20.34
CA ALA A 713 -15.12 36.60 -21.34
C ALA A 713 -16.47 37.32 -21.53
N LEU A 714 -17.12 37.76 -20.45
CA LEU A 714 -18.37 38.54 -20.50
C LEU A 714 -18.18 39.87 -21.25
N VAL A 715 -17.21 40.68 -20.84
CA VAL A 715 -16.99 42.01 -21.44
C VAL A 715 -16.53 41.90 -22.90
N GLU A 716 -15.73 40.89 -23.26
CA GLU A 716 -15.37 40.65 -24.67
C GLU A 716 -16.54 40.16 -25.53
N ALA A 717 -17.41 39.31 -24.99
CA ALA A 717 -18.62 38.88 -25.70
C ALA A 717 -19.56 40.07 -25.97
N GLU A 718 -19.75 40.96 -25.00
CA GLU A 718 -20.52 42.19 -25.20
C GLU A 718 -19.85 43.14 -26.20
N ARG A 719 -18.54 43.37 -26.07
CA ARG A 719 -17.76 44.26 -26.95
C ARG A 719 -17.76 43.80 -28.41
N THR A 720 -17.84 42.49 -28.65
CA THR A 720 -17.90 41.87 -29.99
C THR A 720 -19.31 41.58 -30.49
N GLY A 721 -20.33 41.66 -29.62
CA GLY A 721 -21.73 41.38 -29.96
C GLY A 721 -22.06 39.89 -30.09
N ASP A 722 -21.34 39.02 -29.37
CA ASP A 722 -21.53 37.56 -29.42
C ASP A 722 -22.83 37.13 -28.71
N SER A 723 -23.81 36.67 -29.49
CA SER A 723 -25.12 36.25 -29.01
C SER A 723 -25.13 34.95 -28.20
N ARG A 724 -23.97 34.31 -27.96
CA ARG A 724 -23.82 33.14 -27.08
C ARG A 724 -23.77 33.52 -25.60
N VAL A 725 -23.46 34.77 -25.27
CA VAL A 725 -23.47 35.31 -23.90
C VAL A 725 -24.63 36.29 -23.76
N THR A 726 -25.33 36.27 -22.63
CA THR A 726 -26.40 37.24 -22.37
C THR A 726 -25.79 38.50 -21.73
N PRO A 727 -25.90 39.69 -22.35
CA PRO A 727 -25.31 40.91 -21.80
C PRO A 727 -25.80 41.23 -20.37
N LEU A 728 -24.87 41.67 -19.54
CA LEU A 728 -25.09 42.25 -18.21
C LEU A 728 -25.07 43.79 -18.28
N PHE A 729 -24.21 44.38 -19.10
CA PHE A 729 -23.99 45.84 -19.14
C PHE A 729 -24.66 46.48 -20.37
N THR A 730 -25.97 46.27 -20.54
CA THR A 730 -26.73 46.58 -21.77
C THR A 730 -26.62 48.01 -22.30
N ASP A 731 -26.38 49.00 -21.42
CA ASP A 731 -26.26 50.43 -21.76
C ASP A 731 -24.80 50.91 -21.82
N MET A 732 -23.82 50.00 -21.76
CA MET A 732 -22.40 50.32 -21.74
C MET A 732 -21.82 50.47 -23.15
N ASN A 733 -21.11 51.57 -23.39
CA ASN A 733 -20.47 51.85 -24.68
C ASN A 733 -18.96 51.67 -24.57
N TYR A 734 -18.45 50.48 -24.90
CA TYR A 734 -17.02 50.17 -24.90
C TYR A 734 -16.20 50.94 -25.95
N SER A 735 -16.84 51.69 -26.86
CA SER A 735 -16.16 52.63 -27.77
C SER A 735 -16.02 54.05 -27.18
N GLN A 736 -16.54 54.30 -25.97
CA GLN A 736 -16.45 55.58 -25.29
C GLN A 736 -15.15 55.66 -24.44
N SER A 737 -14.52 56.83 -24.41
CA SER A 737 -13.36 57.08 -23.53
C SER A 737 -13.77 57.09 -22.05
N VAL A 738 -13.00 56.39 -21.21
CA VAL A 738 -13.26 56.17 -19.79
C VAL A 738 -13.50 57.47 -19.01
N GLU A 739 -12.74 58.52 -19.33
CA GLU A 739 -12.80 59.85 -18.69
C GLU A 739 -14.06 60.65 -19.05
N THR A 740 -14.81 60.22 -20.08
CA THR A 740 -16.03 60.91 -20.54
C THR A 740 -17.31 60.31 -19.96
N LEU A 741 -17.19 59.26 -19.15
CA LEU A 741 -18.28 58.66 -18.38
C LEU A 741 -18.33 59.30 -16.99
N SER A 742 -19.47 59.88 -16.62
CA SER A 742 -19.64 60.43 -15.27
C SER A 742 -19.75 59.32 -14.22
N GLN A 743 -19.49 59.65 -12.94
CA GLN A 743 -19.68 58.70 -11.84
C GLN A 743 -21.10 58.11 -11.81
N GLN A 744 -22.13 58.90 -12.15
CA GLN A 744 -23.50 58.39 -12.25
C GLN A 744 -23.67 57.39 -13.42
N GLN A 745 -22.98 57.61 -14.55
CA GLN A 745 -23.03 56.63 -15.65
C GLN A 745 -22.34 55.31 -15.29
N TRP A 746 -21.31 55.33 -14.43
CA TRP A 746 -20.73 54.11 -13.86
C TRP A 746 -21.66 53.43 -12.84
N ARG A 747 -22.35 54.21 -11.98
CA ARG A 747 -23.43 53.68 -11.11
C ARG A 747 -24.48 52.95 -11.93
N ASP A 748 -25.10 53.65 -12.88
CA ASP A 748 -26.26 53.19 -13.63
C ASP A 748 -25.96 51.99 -14.54
N ARG A 749 -24.76 51.97 -15.17
CA ARG A 749 -24.44 51.01 -16.25
C ARG A 749 -23.60 49.81 -15.83
N VAL A 750 -22.92 49.87 -14.69
CA VAL A 750 -21.96 48.83 -14.26
C VAL A 750 -22.20 48.42 -12.81
N ILE A 751 -22.17 49.36 -11.88
CA ILE A 751 -22.22 49.06 -10.44
C ILE A 751 -23.59 48.50 -10.03
N SER A 752 -24.69 49.17 -10.38
CA SER A 752 -26.03 48.69 -10.08
C SER A 752 -26.37 47.36 -10.77
N PRO A 753 -26.09 47.15 -12.07
CA PRO A 753 -26.23 45.82 -12.70
C PRO A 753 -25.44 44.71 -12.01
N LEU A 754 -24.22 44.97 -11.53
CA LEU A 754 -23.43 44.01 -10.76
C LEU A 754 -24.10 43.67 -9.43
N TYR A 755 -24.51 44.68 -8.65
CA TYR A 755 -25.20 44.45 -7.39
C TYR A 755 -26.49 43.66 -7.58
N GLU A 756 -27.32 44.05 -8.54
CA GLU A 756 -28.63 43.43 -8.78
C GLU A 756 -28.54 42.01 -9.35
N ARG A 757 -27.45 41.68 -10.05
CA ARG A 757 -27.17 40.33 -10.56
C ARG A 757 -26.50 39.43 -9.52
N MET A 758 -25.51 39.93 -8.78
CA MET A 758 -24.59 39.11 -7.96
C MET A 758 -24.90 39.13 -6.46
N VAL A 759 -25.62 40.14 -5.96
CA VAL A 759 -26.12 40.22 -4.58
C VAL A 759 -27.64 40.07 -4.53
N GLY A 760 -28.32 40.74 -5.45
CA GLY A 760 -29.78 40.82 -5.50
C GLY A 760 -30.37 41.84 -4.52
N ASN A 761 -31.70 42.02 -4.60
CA ASN A 761 -32.44 42.99 -3.79
C ASN A 761 -33.44 42.29 -2.86
N GLY A 762 -33.30 42.47 -1.54
CA GLY A 762 -34.31 42.07 -0.56
C GLY A 762 -34.19 40.62 -0.03
N GLN A 763 -33.02 40.00 -0.13
CA GLN A 763 -32.69 38.76 0.57
C GLN A 763 -32.78 38.95 2.08
N ALA A 764 -33.02 37.85 2.82
CA ALA A 764 -33.10 37.88 4.28
C ALA A 764 -31.78 38.33 4.92
N HIS A 765 -30.64 37.89 4.38
CA HIS A 765 -29.29 38.29 4.76
C HIS A 765 -28.53 38.68 3.49
N GLN A 766 -28.06 39.93 3.41
CA GLN A 766 -27.22 40.46 2.32
C GLN A 766 -26.43 41.69 2.80
N PRO A 767 -25.29 42.03 2.20
CA PRO A 767 -24.59 43.27 2.49
C PRO A 767 -25.41 44.50 2.05
N ASN A 768 -25.24 45.60 2.78
CA ASN A 768 -25.90 46.88 2.51
C ASN A 768 -25.51 47.42 1.12
N ARG A 769 -26.50 47.78 0.30
CA ARG A 769 -26.29 48.24 -1.08
C ARG A 769 -25.37 49.45 -1.17
N THR A 770 -25.58 50.45 -0.32
CA THR A 770 -24.76 51.67 -0.31
C THR A 770 -23.28 51.39 -0.07
N ASP A 771 -22.97 50.38 0.75
CA ASP A 771 -21.59 50.06 1.14
C ASP A 771 -20.88 49.28 0.02
N VAL A 772 -21.58 48.36 -0.65
CA VAL A 772 -21.05 47.60 -1.80
C VAL A 772 -20.90 48.49 -3.04
N GLU A 773 -21.90 49.33 -3.34
CA GLU A 773 -21.80 50.31 -4.44
C GLU A 773 -20.68 51.33 -4.19
N GLY A 774 -20.46 51.71 -2.92
CA GLY A 774 -19.37 52.58 -2.49
C GLY A 774 -17.97 51.97 -2.66
N GLU A 775 -17.78 50.69 -2.34
CA GLU A 775 -16.47 50.04 -2.54
C GLU A 775 -16.15 49.85 -4.04
N LEU A 776 -17.14 49.52 -4.87
CA LEU A 776 -16.95 49.47 -6.33
C LEU A 776 -16.64 50.84 -6.93
N GLU A 777 -17.10 51.94 -6.31
CA GLU A 777 -16.69 53.30 -6.64
C GLU A 777 -15.27 53.63 -6.20
N HIS A 778 -14.90 53.30 -4.97
CA HIS A 778 -13.54 53.50 -4.46
C HIS A 778 -12.52 52.75 -5.34
N LEU A 779 -12.84 51.50 -5.72
CA LEU A 779 -12.12 50.74 -6.74
C LEU A 779 -12.00 51.51 -8.06
N LEU A 780 -13.10 51.96 -8.66
CA LEU A 780 -13.09 52.61 -9.97
C LEU A 780 -12.36 53.97 -10.00
N PHE A 781 -12.65 54.85 -9.04
CA PHE A 781 -12.24 56.25 -9.09
C PHE A 781 -10.96 56.53 -8.31
N ASP A 782 -10.79 55.96 -7.12
CA ASP A 782 -9.68 56.29 -6.21
C ASP A 782 -8.43 55.40 -6.44
N THR A 783 -8.57 54.24 -7.09
CA THR A 783 -7.40 53.44 -7.57
C THR A 783 -6.91 53.83 -8.97
N ASN A 784 -7.45 54.91 -9.54
CA ASN A 784 -7.16 55.40 -10.90
C ASN A 784 -7.55 54.44 -12.04
N LEU A 785 -8.51 53.52 -11.83
CA LEU A 785 -9.01 52.66 -12.91
C LEU A 785 -9.75 53.47 -14.00
N THR A 786 -10.54 54.47 -13.63
CA THR A 786 -11.22 55.37 -14.60
C THR A 786 -10.36 56.54 -15.11
N GLN A 787 -9.04 56.49 -14.93
CA GLN A 787 -8.09 57.50 -15.44
C GLN A 787 -7.18 56.88 -16.51
N CYS A 788 -6.68 57.70 -17.45
CA CYS A 788 -5.75 57.27 -18.48
C CYS A 788 -4.67 58.34 -18.75
N SER A 789 -3.59 57.95 -19.44
CA SER A 789 -2.56 58.90 -19.89
C SER A 789 -2.10 58.57 -21.32
N ALA A 790 -2.75 59.23 -22.29
CA ALA A 790 -2.57 59.09 -23.74
C ALA A 790 -2.99 57.73 -24.35
N GLY A 791 -3.49 57.79 -25.59
CA GLY A 791 -3.75 56.63 -26.47
C GLY A 791 -4.96 55.77 -26.08
N ASP A 792 -4.89 55.12 -24.92
CA ASP A 792 -5.61 53.88 -24.61
C ASP A 792 -6.88 54.05 -23.77
N CYS A 793 -7.39 55.28 -23.69
CA CYS A 793 -8.53 55.65 -22.84
C CYS A 793 -9.86 54.96 -23.19
N VAL A 794 -9.93 54.29 -24.35
CA VAL A 794 -11.11 53.51 -24.78
C VAL A 794 -11.03 52.06 -24.28
N GLU A 795 -9.89 51.38 -24.42
CA GLU A 795 -9.70 50.04 -23.87
C GLU A 795 -9.70 50.04 -22.34
N ARG A 796 -9.28 51.16 -21.74
CA ARG A 796 -9.42 51.42 -20.30
C ARG A 796 -10.88 51.35 -19.81
N THR A 797 -11.87 51.64 -20.65
CA THR A 797 -13.29 51.48 -20.34
C THR A 797 -13.66 50.00 -20.15
N ALA A 798 -13.25 49.12 -21.08
CA ALA A 798 -13.45 47.68 -20.94
C ALA A 798 -12.68 47.12 -19.73
N THR A 799 -11.43 47.57 -19.54
CA THR A 799 -10.59 47.21 -18.39
C THR A 799 -11.26 47.54 -17.05
N ALA A 800 -11.83 48.73 -16.91
CA ALA A 800 -12.51 49.17 -15.68
C ALA A 800 -13.78 48.35 -15.41
N THR A 801 -14.59 48.04 -16.44
CA THR A 801 -15.75 47.15 -16.30
C THR A 801 -15.34 45.73 -15.89
N LYS A 802 -14.28 45.16 -16.48
CA LYS A 802 -13.74 43.84 -16.11
C LYS A 802 -13.30 43.81 -14.64
N ALA A 803 -12.59 44.83 -14.17
CA ALA A 803 -12.14 44.94 -12.78
C ALA A 803 -13.30 45.04 -11.78
N ALA A 804 -14.29 45.91 -12.02
CA ALA A 804 -15.47 46.03 -11.16
C ALA A 804 -16.28 44.71 -11.13
N CYS A 805 -16.43 44.06 -12.28
CA CYS A 805 -17.08 42.75 -12.39
C CYS A 805 -16.34 41.68 -11.57
N ALA A 806 -15.02 41.55 -11.75
CA ALA A 806 -14.22 40.54 -11.06
C ALA A 806 -14.19 40.73 -9.54
N ALA A 807 -14.14 41.98 -9.07
CA ALA A 807 -14.21 42.31 -7.64
C ALA A 807 -15.54 41.91 -7.00
N MET A 808 -16.67 42.10 -7.70
CA MET A 808 -17.98 41.65 -7.22
C MET A 808 -18.14 40.13 -7.32
N LEU A 809 -17.70 39.53 -8.43
CA LEU A 809 -17.85 38.11 -8.72
C LEU A 809 -16.94 37.21 -7.87
N GLY A 810 -15.74 37.68 -7.52
CA GLY A 810 -14.82 37.00 -6.60
C GLY A 810 -15.10 37.26 -5.11
N SER A 811 -16.22 37.93 -4.77
CA SER A 811 -16.55 38.32 -3.40
C SER A 811 -17.15 37.17 -2.57
N ALA A 812 -17.19 37.37 -1.25
CA ALA A 812 -17.88 36.48 -0.31
C ALA A 812 -19.34 36.19 -0.69
N THR A 813 -20.04 37.12 -1.35
CA THR A 813 -21.44 36.92 -1.79
C THR A 813 -21.59 35.83 -2.84
N MET A 814 -20.55 35.57 -3.65
CA MET A 814 -20.51 34.45 -4.58
C MET A 814 -20.01 33.17 -3.92
N LEU A 815 -19.18 33.27 -2.88
CA LEU A 815 -18.49 32.12 -2.28
C LEU A 815 -19.28 31.42 -1.15
N PHE A 816 -19.96 32.16 -0.29
CA PHE A 816 -20.72 31.61 0.86
C PHE A 816 -22.12 31.15 0.45
N GLN A 817 -22.64 30.09 1.07
CA GLN A 817 -23.99 29.55 0.80
C GLN A 817 -24.78 29.15 2.04
#